data_AF-M9WMK5-F1
#
_entry.id   AF-M9WMK5-F1
#
_cell.length_a   1.000
_cell.length_b   1.000
_cell.length_c   1.000
_cell.angle_alpha   90.00
_cell.angle_beta   90.00
_cell.angle_gamma   90.00
#
_symmetry.space_group_name_H-M   'P 1'
#
loop_
_entity.id
_entity.type
_entity.pdbx_description
1 polymer ?
#
loop_
_entity_poly.entity_id
_entity_poly.type
_entity_poly.pdbx_seq_one_letter_code
_entity_poly.pdbx_strand_id
1 'polypeptide(L)'
;MKPAIYPKFLLESPLKLVFFGGKGGVGKSTCATSTALRLAQEQPQHHFLLVSTDPAHSLQNILSDLVLPKNLDVRELNAAASLHEFKSQHEGVLKEIAYRGTVLDQNDVQGLMDTALPGMDELAAYLEIAEWIQKDTYYRIIIDTAPTGHTLRLLEMPDLIYRWLTALDTLLAKQRYIRKRFAGDNRLDHLDHFLLDMNDSLKAMHELVTDSTRCCFVLVMLAEAMSVEESIDLAGALNQQRVFLSDLVVNRLFPENDCPTCCVERNRQMLALQNGYQRLPGHVFWTLPLLAIEPRGALLHEFWSGVRLLDENEVMATTCHHQLPLRVESSISLPASTFRLLIFAGKGGVGKTTLACATALRLNSEYPELRILLFSADPAHSLSDCLGVTLQQQPISVLVNIDAQEINAQADFDKIRQGYRAELEAFLLDTLPNLDITFDREVLEHLLDLAPPGLDEIMALTAIMDHLDSGRYDMVIVDGAPSGHLLRLLELPELIRDWLKQFFSLLLKYRKVMRFPHLSERLVQLSRELKNLRALLQDTKQTGLYAVTVPTHLALEKTYEMTCALQRLGLTANALFINQITPPSDCTLCQAITSRESLELKCADEMFPSQPHAQIFRQTEPTGLSKLKTLGSALFL
;
A
#
# COMPACT_ATOMS: atom_id res chain seq x y z
N MET A 1 -38.60 -7.45 20.45
CA MET A 1 -37.45 -7.31 19.55
C MET A 1 -36.90 -5.90 19.70
N LYS A 2 -35.64 -5.74 20.13
CA LYS A 2 -34.99 -4.42 20.09
C LYS A 2 -34.84 -4.01 18.61
N PRO A 3 -35.06 -2.74 18.22
CA PRO A 3 -34.81 -2.30 16.85
C PRO A 3 -33.35 -2.59 16.48
N ALA A 4 -33.12 -3.13 15.27
CA ALA A 4 -31.78 -3.37 14.78
C ALA A 4 -31.03 -2.04 14.69
N ILE A 5 -29.88 -1.95 15.35
CA ILE A 5 -29.03 -0.76 15.35
C ILE A 5 -28.11 -0.88 14.14
N TYR A 6 -28.23 0.05 13.19
CA TYR A 6 -27.40 0.11 12.00
C TYR A 6 -26.40 1.28 12.06
N PRO A 7 -25.24 1.18 11.39
CA PRO A 7 -24.33 2.30 11.19
C PRO A 7 -25.02 3.51 10.57
N LYS A 8 -24.60 4.72 10.95
CA LYS A 8 -25.25 5.98 10.51
C LYS A 8 -25.18 6.20 8.99
N PHE A 9 -24.12 5.73 8.34
CA PHE A 9 -23.94 5.87 6.89
C PHE A 9 -24.95 5.04 6.07
N LEU A 10 -25.61 4.05 6.68
CA LEU A 10 -26.69 3.27 6.05
C LEU A 10 -28.05 3.95 6.12
N LEU A 11 -28.16 5.06 6.86
CA LEU A 11 -29.42 5.78 7.06
C LEU A 11 -29.52 7.00 6.13
N GLU A 12 -30.74 7.52 5.98
CA GLU A 12 -30.98 8.80 5.31
C GLU A 12 -30.29 9.92 6.09
N SER A 13 -29.47 10.72 5.40
CA SER A 13 -28.60 11.71 6.03
C SER A 13 -28.09 12.73 5.00
N PRO A 14 -27.62 13.91 5.43
CA PRO A 14 -27.06 14.91 4.50
C PRO A 14 -25.70 14.53 3.90
N LEU A 15 -25.21 13.30 4.14
CA LEU A 15 -23.98 12.79 3.56
C LEU A 15 -24.06 12.76 2.03
N LYS A 16 -23.20 13.55 1.40
CA LYS A 16 -22.98 13.61 -0.04
C LYS A 16 -21.92 12.61 -0.49
N LEU A 17 -20.90 12.39 0.35
CA LEU A 17 -19.73 11.58 0.02
C LEU A 17 -19.46 10.55 1.12
N VAL A 18 -19.31 9.28 0.74
CA VAL A 18 -18.98 8.19 1.67
C VAL A 18 -17.80 7.41 1.10
N PHE A 19 -16.66 7.47 1.77
CA PHE A 19 -15.48 6.69 1.41
C PHE A 19 -15.44 5.37 2.16
N PHE A 20 -15.14 4.29 1.45
CA PHE A 20 -14.78 3.00 2.05
C PHE A 20 -13.28 2.77 1.84
N GLY A 21 -12.52 2.72 2.93
CA GLY A 21 -11.06 2.58 2.88
C GLY A 21 -10.51 1.54 3.84
N GLY A 22 -9.23 1.20 3.64
CA GLY A 22 -8.52 0.14 4.37
C GLY A 22 -7.69 -0.78 3.47
N LYS A 23 -7.08 -1.78 4.10
CA LYS A 23 -6.11 -2.68 3.45
C LYS A 23 -6.71 -3.44 2.24
N GLY A 24 -5.86 -3.83 1.29
CA GLY A 24 -6.28 -4.61 0.12
C GLY A 24 -6.90 -5.98 0.50
N GLY A 25 -8.12 -6.25 0.05
CA GLY A 25 -8.81 -7.53 0.27
C GLY A 25 -9.52 -7.71 1.62
N VAL A 26 -9.70 -6.64 2.41
CA VAL A 26 -10.51 -6.67 3.66
C VAL A 26 -12.02 -6.67 3.40
N GLY A 27 -12.45 -6.50 2.15
CA GLY A 27 -13.86 -6.47 1.73
C GLY A 27 -14.46 -5.08 1.54
N LYS A 28 -13.63 -4.05 1.27
CA LYS A 28 -14.09 -2.68 0.98
C LYS A 28 -15.15 -2.62 -0.11
N SER A 29 -14.86 -3.23 -1.26
CA SER A 29 -15.75 -3.26 -2.43
C SER A 29 -17.08 -3.93 -2.10
N THR A 30 -17.07 -5.01 -1.30
CA THR A 30 -18.29 -5.66 -0.80
C THR A 30 -19.08 -4.73 0.10
N CYS A 31 -18.44 -4.06 1.06
CA CYS A 31 -19.10 -3.10 1.96
C CYS A 31 -19.68 -1.90 1.19
N ALA A 32 -18.92 -1.31 0.27
CA ALA A 32 -19.33 -0.19 -0.57
C ALA A 32 -20.52 -0.56 -1.47
N THR A 33 -20.42 -1.70 -2.16
CA THR A 33 -21.48 -2.20 -3.05
C THR A 33 -22.75 -2.53 -2.28
N SER A 34 -22.64 -3.24 -1.15
CA SER A 34 -23.80 -3.58 -0.32
C SER A 34 -24.46 -2.33 0.28
N THR A 35 -23.66 -1.30 0.60
CA THR A 35 -24.17 0.00 1.04
C THR A 35 -24.94 0.71 -0.08
N ALA A 36 -24.37 0.79 -1.28
CA ALA A 36 -25.01 1.42 -2.43
C ALA A 36 -26.34 0.74 -2.79
N LEU A 37 -26.36 -0.60 -2.83
CA LEU A 37 -27.57 -1.38 -3.11
C LEU A 37 -28.65 -1.15 -2.05
N ARG A 38 -28.29 -1.19 -0.77
CA ARG A 38 -29.23 -0.97 0.32
C ARG A 38 -29.84 0.43 0.25
N LEU A 39 -29.01 1.47 0.11
CA LEU A 39 -29.47 2.85 0.05
C LEU A 39 -30.40 3.08 -1.16
N ALA A 40 -30.02 2.58 -2.33
CA ALA A 40 -30.83 2.71 -3.54
C ALA A 40 -32.20 2.02 -3.42
N GLN A 41 -32.27 0.89 -2.70
CA GLN A 41 -33.51 0.17 -2.44
C GLN A 41 -34.40 0.83 -1.39
N GLU A 42 -33.81 1.30 -0.29
CA GLU A 42 -34.53 1.93 0.82
C GLU A 42 -34.97 3.38 0.49
N GLN A 43 -34.29 4.04 -0.45
CA GLN A 43 -34.51 5.44 -0.82
C GLN A 43 -34.70 5.61 -2.35
N PRO A 44 -35.79 5.08 -2.93
CA PRO A 44 -36.02 5.10 -4.38
C PRO A 44 -36.17 6.51 -4.99
N GLN A 45 -36.39 7.53 -4.16
CA GLN A 45 -36.47 8.94 -4.58
C GLN A 45 -35.12 9.60 -4.85
N HIS A 46 -34.02 8.98 -4.41
CA HIS A 46 -32.67 9.51 -4.52
C HIS A 46 -31.85 8.76 -5.56
N HIS A 47 -30.94 9.46 -6.22
CA HIS A 47 -29.99 8.90 -7.19
C HIS A 47 -28.61 8.71 -6.55
N PHE A 48 -28.02 7.54 -6.72
CA PHE A 48 -26.76 7.15 -6.10
C PHE A 48 -25.72 6.83 -7.16
N LEU A 49 -24.46 7.12 -6.86
CA LEU A 49 -23.31 6.72 -7.68
C LEU A 49 -22.37 5.85 -6.84
N LEU A 50 -22.10 4.63 -7.30
CA LEU A 50 -21.02 3.78 -6.78
C LEU A 50 -19.80 3.91 -7.70
N VAL A 51 -18.67 4.27 -7.11
CA VAL A 51 -17.41 4.46 -7.83
C VAL A 51 -16.37 3.52 -7.25
N SER A 52 -15.70 2.71 -8.07
CA SER A 52 -14.47 2.02 -7.65
C SER A 52 -13.26 2.67 -8.27
N THR A 53 -12.22 2.85 -7.44
CA THR A 53 -10.91 3.36 -7.84
C THR A 53 -9.84 2.26 -7.87
N ASP A 54 -10.20 1.01 -7.58
CA ASP A 54 -9.26 -0.10 -7.56
C ASP A 54 -9.18 -0.76 -8.96
N PRO A 55 -8.04 -0.68 -9.67
CA PRO A 55 -7.90 -1.26 -11.00
C PRO A 55 -7.89 -2.80 -11.00
N ALA A 56 -7.66 -3.44 -9.85
CA ALA A 56 -7.54 -4.89 -9.71
C ALA A 56 -8.83 -5.59 -9.24
N HIS A 57 -9.87 -4.82 -8.88
CA HIS A 57 -11.15 -5.37 -8.43
C HIS A 57 -12.27 -4.92 -9.35
N SER A 58 -12.79 -5.83 -10.17
CA SER A 58 -13.99 -5.51 -10.95
C SER A 58 -15.22 -5.60 -10.06
N LEU A 59 -15.90 -4.46 -9.87
CA LEU A 59 -17.24 -4.39 -9.28
C LEU A 59 -18.21 -5.31 -10.04
N GLN A 60 -17.96 -5.55 -11.34
CA GLN A 60 -18.74 -6.49 -12.15
C GLN A 60 -18.73 -7.91 -11.58
N ASN A 61 -17.60 -8.38 -11.03
CA ASN A 61 -17.52 -9.71 -10.42
C ASN A 61 -18.29 -9.81 -9.10
N ILE A 62 -18.43 -8.69 -8.37
CA ILE A 62 -19.19 -8.63 -7.12
C ILE A 62 -20.70 -8.55 -7.43
N LEU A 63 -21.05 -7.76 -8.44
CA LEU A 63 -22.41 -7.52 -8.91
C LEU A 63 -22.95 -8.63 -9.85
N SER A 64 -22.14 -9.63 -10.19
CA SER A 64 -22.49 -10.67 -11.17
C SER A 64 -23.87 -11.26 -10.88
N ASP A 65 -24.72 -11.26 -11.91
CA ASP A 65 -26.12 -11.72 -11.90
C ASP A 65 -27.14 -10.85 -11.14
N LEU A 66 -26.75 -9.65 -10.70
CA LEU A 66 -27.66 -8.71 -10.05
C LEU A 66 -28.28 -7.71 -11.03
N VAL A 67 -29.61 -7.54 -10.96
CA VAL A 67 -30.28 -6.42 -11.62
C VAL A 67 -30.14 -5.19 -10.73
N LEU A 68 -29.39 -4.20 -11.22
CA LEU A 68 -29.16 -2.95 -10.49
C LEU A 68 -30.47 -2.13 -10.36
N PRO A 69 -30.72 -1.48 -9.22
CA PRO A 69 -31.77 -0.49 -9.08
C PRO A 69 -31.61 0.63 -10.12
N LYS A 70 -32.71 1.14 -10.69
CA LYS A 70 -32.69 2.19 -11.72
C LYS A 70 -32.09 3.53 -11.25
N ASN A 71 -32.02 3.72 -9.94
CA ASN A 71 -31.50 4.90 -9.28
C ASN A 71 -30.06 4.71 -8.76
N LEU A 72 -29.36 3.66 -9.19
CA LEU A 72 -27.96 3.41 -8.85
C LEU A 72 -27.11 3.30 -10.12
N ASP A 73 -26.21 4.27 -10.29
CA ASP A 73 -25.18 4.23 -11.32
C ASP A 73 -23.89 3.63 -10.76
N VAL A 74 -23.15 2.89 -11.58
CA VAL A 74 -21.88 2.25 -11.20
C VAL A 74 -20.80 2.66 -12.19
N ARG A 75 -19.64 3.09 -11.68
CA ARG A 75 -18.47 3.51 -12.45
C ARG A 75 -17.20 2.88 -11.91
N GLU A 76 -16.37 2.35 -12.81
CA GLU A 76 -15.01 1.90 -12.50
C GLU A 76 -14.04 2.95 -13.06
N LEU A 77 -13.31 3.62 -12.17
CA LEU A 77 -12.31 4.62 -12.53
C LEU A 77 -10.99 3.93 -12.85
N ASN A 78 -10.53 4.09 -14.08
CA ASN A 78 -9.17 3.74 -14.47
C ASN A 78 -8.30 4.98 -14.36
N ALA A 79 -7.64 5.13 -13.20
CA ALA A 79 -6.83 6.29 -12.87
C ALA A 79 -5.75 6.61 -13.93
N ALA A 80 -5.09 5.59 -14.50
CA ALA A 80 -4.09 5.78 -15.55
C ALA A 80 -4.72 6.26 -16.88
N ALA A 81 -5.88 5.72 -17.25
CA ALA A 81 -6.62 6.17 -18.44
C ALA A 81 -7.15 7.61 -18.25
N SER A 82 -7.72 7.92 -17.08
CA SER A 82 -8.19 9.27 -16.73
C SER A 82 -7.03 10.27 -16.72
N LEU A 83 -5.85 9.89 -16.22
CA LEU A 83 -4.67 10.76 -16.25
C LEU A 83 -4.17 11.00 -17.68
N HIS A 84 -4.15 9.96 -18.52
CA HIS A 84 -3.80 10.09 -19.93
C HIS A 84 -4.79 11.03 -20.66
N GLU A 85 -6.08 10.88 -20.40
CA GLU A 85 -7.12 11.76 -20.95
C GLU A 85 -6.95 13.20 -20.46
N PHE A 86 -6.75 13.42 -19.16
CA PHE A 86 -6.47 14.73 -18.59
C PHE A 86 -5.23 15.39 -19.23
N LYS A 87 -4.13 14.64 -19.36
CA LYS A 87 -2.91 15.12 -20.03
C LYS A 87 -3.19 15.49 -21.47
N SER A 88 -3.89 14.64 -22.22
CA SER A 88 -4.21 14.91 -23.63
C SER A 88 -5.12 16.13 -23.81
N GLN A 89 -6.07 16.35 -22.91
CA GLN A 89 -6.97 17.50 -22.93
C GLN A 89 -6.23 18.82 -22.62
N HIS A 90 -5.26 18.79 -21.71
CA HIS A 90 -4.58 19.98 -21.19
C HIS A 90 -3.13 20.17 -21.69
N GLU A 91 -2.64 19.30 -22.57
CA GLU A 91 -1.25 19.28 -23.07
C GLU A 91 -0.81 20.65 -23.63
N GLY A 92 -1.68 21.27 -24.43
CA GLY A 92 -1.39 22.57 -25.05
C GLY A 92 -1.18 23.67 -24.02
N VAL A 93 -2.05 23.75 -23.02
CA VAL A 93 -2.00 24.75 -21.94
C VAL A 93 -0.76 24.54 -21.08
N LEU A 94 -0.50 23.30 -20.66
CA LEU A 94 0.65 22.98 -19.81
C LEU A 94 1.99 23.21 -20.50
N LYS A 95 2.12 22.86 -21.80
CA LYS A 95 3.31 23.17 -22.61
C LYS A 95 3.53 24.67 -22.75
N GLU A 96 2.45 25.43 -22.93
CA GLU A 96 2.52 26.87 -23.04
C GLU A 96 3.00 27.52 -21.72
N ILE A 97 2.53 27.04 -20.56
CA ILE A 97 3.01 27.49 -19.23
C ILE A 97 4.51 27.21 -19.07
N ALA A 98 4.94 25.98 -19.36
CA ALA A 98 6.34 25.58 -19.19
C ALA A 98 7.29 26.37 -20.11
N TYR A 99 6.88 26.62 -21.36
CA TYR A 99 7.63 27.44 -22.31
C TYR A 99 7.73 28.91 -21.87
N ARG A 100 6.65 29.45 -21.28
CA ARG A 100 6.61 30.84 -20.81
C ARG A 100 7.44 31.06 -19.54
N GLY A 101 7.54 30.05 -18.68
CA GLY A 101 8.14 30.18 -17.35
C GLY A 101 9.63 29.84 -17.22
N THR A 102 10.24 29.17 -18.19
CA THR A 102 11.61 28.66 -18.07
C THR A 102 12.50 28.96 -19.29
N VAL A 103 13.83 28.88 -19.13
CA VAL A 103 14.80 28.91 -20.25
C VAL A 103 15.07 27.49 -20.78
N LEU A 104 14.06 26.61 -20.70
CA LEU A 104 14.15 25.22 -21.12
C LEU A 104 13.76 25.08 -22.59
N ASP A 105 14.38 24.14 -23.29
CA ASP A 105 13.99 23.83 -24.66
C ASP A 105 12.79 22.86 -24.71
N GLN A 106 12.22 22.62 -25.89
CA GLN A 106 11.04 21.76 -26.06
C GLN A 106 11.27 20.33 -25.54
N ASN A 107 12.50 19.81 -25.63
CA ASN A 107 12.81 18.45 -25.18
C ASN A 107 12.92 18.39 -23.65
N ASP A 108 13.49 19.42 -23.02
CA ASP A 108 13.57 19.55 -21.57
C ASP A 108 12.18 19.68 -20.93
N VAL A 109 11.28 20.48 -21.53
CA VAL A 109 9.90 20.67 -21.06
C VAL A 109 9.11 19.38 -21.14
N GLN A 110 9.19 18.68 -22.28
CA GLN A 110 8.51 17.40 -22.47
C GLN A 110 9.01 16.36 -21.46
N GLY A 111 10.33 16.27 -21.26
CA GLY A 111 10.93 15.37 -20.28
C GLY A 111 10.52 15.70 -18.84
N LEU A 112 10.47 16.98 -18.46
CA LEU A 112 9.99 17.41 -17.16
C LEU A 112 8.50 17.13 -16.96
N MET A 113 7.64 17.32 -17.96
CA MET A 113 6.21 17.03 -17.83
C MET A 113 5.91 15.52 -17.70
N ASP A 114 6.63 14.69 -18.45
CA ASP A 114 6.51 13.23 -18.36
C ASP A 114 7.04 12.69 -17.02
N THR A 115 8.01 13.38 -16.42
CA THR A 115 8.73 12.97 -15.20
C THR A 115 8.30 13.72 -13.92
N ALA A 116 7.55 14.82 -14.02
CA ALA A 116 6.97 15.57 -12.91
C ALA A 116 5.60 15.03 -12.48
N LEU A 117 4.90 14.33 -13.38
CA LEU A 117 3.60 13.71 -13.14
C LEU A 117 3.58 12.16 -12.99
N PRO A 118 4.70 11.41 -12.85
CA PRO A 118 4.65 9.96 -12.72
C PRO A 118 4.07 9.59 -11.36
N GLY A 119 3.04 8.74 -11.37
CA GLY A 119 2.35 8.31 -10.15
C GLY A 119 1.34 9.32 -9.60
N MET A 120 0.82 10.22 -10.44
CA MET A 120 -0.35 11.07 -10.13
C MET A 120 -1.64 10.49 -10.71
N ASP A 121 -1.78 9.17 -10.81
CA ASP A 121 -3.00 8.57 -11.37
C ASP A 121 -4.23 8.97 -10.53
N GLU A 122 -4.04 9.09 -9.21
CA GLU A 122 -5.05 9.56 -8.25
C GLU A 122 -5.51 11.00 -8.50
N LEU A 123 -4.71 11.85 -9.16
CA LEU A 123 -5.09 13.22 -9.55
C LEU A 123 -6.32 13.23 -10.43
N ALA A 124 -6.31 12.39 -11.47
CA ALA A 124 -7.38 12.39 -12.45
C ALA A 124 -8.67 11.86 -11.83
N ALA A 125 -8.57 10.82 -10.99
CA ALA A 125 -9.69 10.33 -10.21
C ALA A 125 -10.26 11.43 -9.28
N TYR A 126 -9.39 12.20 -8.62
CA TYR A 126 -9.81 13.33 -7.77
C TYR A 126 -10.58 14.40 -8.56
N LEU A 127 -10.05 14.82 -9.72
CA LEU A 127 -10.68 15.85 -10.55
C LEU A 127 -12.04 15.39 -11.12
N GLU A 128 -12.17 14.12 -11.48
CA GLU A 128 -13.43 13.55 -11.97
C GLU A 128 -14.50 13.50 -10.86
N ILE A 129 -14.10 13.13 -9.63
CA ILE A 129 -14.98 13.20 -8.45
C ILE A 129 -15.41 14.65 -8.18
N ALA A 130 -14.49 15.61 -8.27
CA ALA A 130 -14.79 17.03 -8.11
C ALA A 130 -15.84 17.51 -9.13
N GLU A 131 -15.72 17.07 -10.38
CA GLU A 131 -16.67 17.40 -11.45
C GLU A 131 -18.08 16.86 -11.14
N TRP A 132 -18.21 15.62 -10.64
CA TRP A 132 -19.52 15.07 -10.26
C TRP A 132 -20.16 15.79 -9.09
N ILE A 133 -19.34 16.23 -8.12
CA ILE A 133 -19.80 17.05 -6.99
C ILE A 133 -20.32 18.39 -7.50
N GLN A 134 -19.58 19.06 -8.40
CA GLN A 134 -19.98 20.35 -8.95
C GLN A 134 -21.26 20.27 -9.80
N LYS A 135 -21.44 19.19 -10.56
CA LYS A 135 -22.68 18.94 -11.34
C LYS A 135 -23.90 18.62 -10.48
N ASP A 136 -23.70 18.30 -9.20
CA ASP A 136 -24.75 18.01 -8.21
C ASP A 136 -25.80 16.97 -8.66
N THR A 137 -25.39 16.00 -9.49
CA THR A 137 -26.32 15.06 -10.16
C THR A 137 -26.81 13.94 -9.24
N TYR A 138 -25.98 13.52 -8.29
CA TYR A 138 -26.25 12.38 -7.40
C TYR A 138 -26.55 12.86 -5.99
N TYR A 139 -27.55 12.29 -5.34
CA TYR A 139 -27.82 12.53 -3.92
C TYR A 139 -26.63 12.13 -3.04
N ARG A 140 -26.02 10.98 -3.35
CA ARG A 140 -24.84 10.47 -2.62
C ARG A 140 -23.90 9.71 -3.56
N ILE A 141 -22.60 9.93 -3.38
CA ILE A 141 -21.52 9.25 -4.07
C ILE A 141 -20.82 8.34 -3.06
N ILE A 142 -20.81 7.03 -3.33
CA ILE A 142 -20.13 6.00 -2.55
C ILE A 142 -18.84 5.63 -3.28
N ILE A 143 -17.71 5.80 -2.62
CA ILE A 143 -16.39 5.56 -3.20
C ILE A 143 -15.76 4.33 -2.55
N ASP A 144 -15.59 3.28 -3.34
CA ASP A 144 -14.71 2.15 -3.04
C ASP A 144 -13.27 2.55 -3.37
N THR A 145 -12.50 2.85 -2.32
CA THR A 145 -11.12 3.32 -2.49
C THR A 145 -10.18 2.15 -2.78
N ALA A 146 -9.08 2.46 -3.48
CA ALA A 146 -7.93 1.57 -3.60
C ALA A 146 -7.35 1.19 -2.21
N PRO A 147 -6.34 0.31 -2.10
CA PRO A 147 -5.73 -0.03 -0.81
C PRO A 147 -5.16 1.19 -0.07
N THR A 148 -5.01 1.10 1.25
CA THR A 148 -4.60 2.16 2.20
C THR A 148 -3.60 3.17 1.65
N GLY A 149 -2.48 2.72 1.08
CA GLY A 149 -1.45 3.62 0.54
C GLY A 149 -1.92 4.49 -0.63
N HIS A 150 -2.76 3.96 -1.53
CA HIS A 150 -3.36 4.75 -2.61
C HIS A 150 -4.50 5.64 -2.11
N THR A 151 -5.27 5.19 -1.11
CA THR A 151 -6.29 6.04 -0.46
C THR A 151 -5.66 7.26 0.19
N LEU A 152 -4.57 7.07 0.94
CA LEU A 152 -3.84 8.19 1.56
C LEU A 152 -3.29 9.14 0.52
N ARG A 153 -2.72 8.63 -0.58
CA ARG A 153 -2.31 9.46 -1.71
C ARG A 153 -3.47 10.29 -2.25
N LEU A 154 -4.63 9.68 -2.51
CA LEU A 154 -5.84 10.40 -2.96
C LEU A 154 -6.23 11.54 -2.00
N LEU A 155 -6.06 11.33 -0.70
CA LEU A 155 -6.38 12.33 0.34
C LEU A 155 -5.29 13.39 0.53
N GLU A 156 -4.02 13.08 0.25
CA GLU A 156 -2.88 14.01 0.21
C GLU A 156 -2.80 14.78 -1.12
N MET A 157 -3.51 14.34 -2.16
CA MET A 157 -3.53 14.98 -3.47
C MET A 157 -3.83 16.49 -3.40
N PRO A 158 -4.77 17.01 -2.59
CA PRO A 158 -5.01 18.45 -2.52
C PRO A 158 -3.74 19.26 -2.28
N ASP A 159 -2.86 18.81 -1.37
CA ASP A 159 -1.60 19.48 -1.07
C ASP A 159 -0.57 19.35 -2.20
N LEU A 160 -0.52 18.19 -2.86
CA LEU A 160 0.34 17.97 -4.03
C LEU A 160 -0.10 18.82 -5.21
N ILE A 161 -1.40 18.89 -5.48
CA ILE A 161 -1.95 19.68 -6.58
C ILE A 161 -1.81 21.16 -6.27
N TYR A 162 -2.03 21.58 -5.03
CA TYR A 162 -1.78 22.96 -4.63
C TYR A 162 -0.31 23.35 -4.84
N ARG A 163 0.64 22.50 -4.43
CA ARG A 163 2.08 22.73 -4.68
C ARG A 163 2.41 22.78 -6.17
N TRP A 164 1.83 21.86 -6.96
CA TRP A 164 2.02 21.84 -8.41
C TRP A 164 1.44 23.08 -9.10
N LEU A 165 0.20 23.48 -8.76
CA LEU A 165 -0.42 24.71 -9.25
C LEU A 165 0.36 25.94 -8.82
N THR A 166 0.90 25.96 -7.59
CA THR A 166 1.77 27.04 -7.11
C THR A 166 3.05 27.11 -7.94
N ALA A 167 3.68 25.98 -8.23
CA ALA A 167 4.85 25.94 -9.11
C ALA A 167 4.53 26.47 -10.52
N LEU A 168 3.39 26.08 -11.10
CA LEU A 168 2.92 26.61 -12.39
C LEU A 168 2.60 28.12 -12.31
N ASP A 169 2.02 28.59 -11.21
CA ASP A 169 1.73 30.01 -10.99
C ASP A 169 3.01 30.84 -10.88
N THR A 170 4.03 30.32 -10.17
CA THR A 170 5.37 30.92 -10.07
C THR A 170 6.04 31.04 -11.44
N LEU A 171 5.89 30.02 -12.30
CA LEU A 171 6.36 30.05 -13.68
C LEU A 171 5.68 31.18 -14.50
N LEU A 172 4.39 31.42 -14.29
CA LEU A 172 3.67 32.52 -14.95
C LEU A 172 3.95 33.89 -14.31
N ALA A 173 4.27 33.93 -13.02
CA ALA A 173 4.46 35.16 -12.25
C ALA A 173 5.57 36.07 -12.83
N LYS A 174 6.67 35.46 -13.30
CA LYS A 174 7.75 36.19 -13.99
C LYS A 174 7.25 36.91 -15.24
N GLN A 175 6.40 36.24 -16.03
CA GLN A 175 5.85 36.81 -17.24
C GLN A 175 4.82 37.91 -16.95
N ARG A 176 3.97 37.71 -15.92
CA ARG A 176 3.06 38.75 -15.42
C ARG A 176 3.83 40.01 -15.00
N TYR A 177 4.96 39.84 -14.30
CA TYR A 177 5.83 40.95 -13.92
C TYR A 177 6.40 41.70 -15.14
N ILE A 178 6.91 40.98 -16.15
CA ILE A 178 7.46 41.57 -17.37
C ILE A 178 6.36 42.32 -18.15
N ARG A 179 5.19 41.71 -18.38
CA ARG A 179 4.05 42.36 -19.07
C ARG A 179 3.61 43.62 -18.34
N LYS A 180 3.49 43.55 -17.01
CA LYS A 180 3.13 44.71 -16.19
C LYS A 180 4.16 45.83 -16.27
N ARG A 181 5.46 45.50 -16.27
CA ARG A 181 6.55 46.48 -16.24
C ARG A 181 6.87 47.10 -17.59
N PHE A 182 6.75 46.36 -18.68
CA PHE A 182 7.15 46.81 -20.01
C PHE A 182 5.97 47.11 -20.95
N ALA A 183 4.82 46.44 -20.79
CA ALA A 183 3.63 46.65 -21.61
C ALA A 183 2.49 47.37 -20.86
N GLY A 184 2.58 47.54 -19.54
CA GLY A 184 1.52 48.13 -18.71
C GLY A 184 0.24 47.29 -18.66
N ASP A 185 0.30 46.04 -19.12
CA ASP A 185 -0.83 45.12 -19.18
C ASP A 185 -0.87 44.26 -17.93
N ASN A 186 -2.01 44.28 -17.24
CA ASN A 186 -2.28 43.57 -15.99
C ASN A 186 -3.50 42.65 -16.09
N ARG A 187 -3.95 42.33 -17.32
CA ARG A 187 -5.05 41.39 -17.54
C ARG A 187 -4.55 39.95 -17.40
N LEU A 188 -5.35 39.15 -16.71
CA LEU A 188 -5.21 37.70 -16.69
C LEU A 188 -5.50 37.15 -18.09
N ASP A 189 -4.73 36.16 -18.52
CA ASP A 189 -4.94 35.44 -19.77
C ASP A 189 -5.59 34.05 -19.55
N HIS A 190 -5.72 33.27 -20.61
CA HIS A 190 -6.36 31.95 -20.55
C HIS A 190 -5.59 30.96 -19.67
N LEU A 191 -4.26 31.10 -19.52
CA LEU A 191 -3.46 30.25 -18.65
C LEU A 191 -3.74 30.58 -17.18
N ASP A 192 -3.86 31.87 -16.87
CA ASP A 192 -4.22 32.33 -15.53
C ASP A 192 -5.62 31.84 -15.13
N HIS A 193 -6.59 31.93 -16.04
CA HIS A 193 -7.95 31.43 -15.81
C HIS A 193 -7.98 29.91 -15.61
N PHE A 194 -7.21 29.16 -16.39
CA PHE A 194 -7.08 27.71 -16.21
C PHE A 194 -6.56 27.34 -14.81
N LEU A 195 -5.51 28.00 -14.31
CA LEU A 195 -5.00 27.74 -12.96
C LEU A 195 -6.00 28.12 -11.87
N LEU A 196 -6.76 29.20 -12.07
CA LEU A 196 -7.80 29.62 -11.12
C LEU A 196 -8.96 28.61 -11.05
N ASP A 197 -9.47 28.15 -12.20
CA ASP A 197 -10.58 27.18 -12.27
C ASP A 197 -10.19 25.85 -11.62
N MET A 198 -8.95 25.38 -11.84
CA MET A 198 -8.41 24.21 -11.15
C MET A 198 -8.33 24.45 -9.64
N ASN A 199 -7.78 25.59 -9.21
CA ASN A 199 -7.64 25.92 -7.78
C ASN A 199 -8.99 26.00 -7.06
N ASP A 200 -10.01 26.57 -7.70
CA ASP A 200 -11.36 26.67 -7.13
C ASP A 200 -12.02 25.29 -7.03
N SER A 201 -11.82 24.42 -8.03
CA SER A 201 -12.28 23.03 -7.98
C SER A 201 -11.64 22.25 -6.83
N LEU A 202 -10.35 22.45 -6.58
CA LEU A 202 -9.64 21.81 -5.45
C LEU A 202 -10.17 22.28 -4.11
N LYS A 203 -10.38 23.59 -3.94
CA LYS A 203 -10.91 24.18 -2.70
C LYS A 203 -12.30 23.63 -2.39
N ALA A 204 -13.20 23.65 -3.38
CA ALA A 204 -14.56 23.16 -3.20
C ALA A 204 -14.59 21.68 -2.77
N MET A 205 -13.74 20.85 -3.35
CA MET A 205 -13.65 19.45 -2.97
C MET A 205 -12.99 19.26 -1.59
N HIS A 206 -11.93 20.01 -1.27
CA HIS A 206 -11.31 19.97 0.05
C HIS A 206 -12.28 20.40 1.16
N GLU A 207 -13.07 21.45 0.94
CA GLU A 207 -14.13 21.90 1.84
C GLU A 207 -15.21 20.82 2.05
N LEU A 208 -15.58 20.09 1.00
CA LEU A 208 -16.53 18.97 1.13
C LEU A 208 -15.93 17.81 1.92
N VAL A 209 -14.70 17.40 1.60
CA VAL A 209 -14.03 16.24 2.22
C VAL A 209 -13.80 16.45 3.72
N THR A 210 -13.55 17.68 4.14
CA THR A 210 -13.34 18.06 5.55
C THR A 210 -14.64 18.37 6.31
N ASP A 211 -15.78 18.42 5.63
CA ASP A 211 -17.10 18.64 6.24
C ASP A 211 -17.69 17.32 6.78
N SER A 212 -17.64 17.14 8.10
CA SER A 212 -18.15 15.94 8.79
C SER A 212 -19.66 15.73 8.68
N THR A 213 -20.42 16.70 8.19
CA THR A 213 -21.87 16.58 7.97
C THR A 213 -22.20 16.06 6.56
N ARG A 214 -21.34 16.35 5.58
CA ARG A 214 -21.53 16.00 4.16
C ARG A 214 -20.58 14.92 3.67
N CYS A 215 -19.48 14.66 4.35
CA CYS A 215 -18.49 13.64 4.03
C CYS A 215 -18.22 12.77 5.25
N CYS A 216 -18.13 11.46 5.03
CA CYS A 216 -17.57 10.56 6.03
C CYS A 216 -16.68 9.49 5.40
N PHE A 217 -15.80 8.97 6.23
CA PHE A 217 -14.95 7.84 5.93
C PHE A 217 -15.34 6.65 6.79
N VAL A 218 -15.56 5.51 6.14
CA VAL A 218 -15.83 4.22 6.77
C VAL A 218 -14.59 3.34 6.57
N LEU A 219 -13.92 3.03 7.67
CA LEU A 219 -12.72 2.22 7.65
C LEU A 219 -13.10 0.75 7.76
N VAL A 220 -12.80 -0.04 6.73
CA VAL A 220 -13.01 -1.49 6.73
C VAL A 220 -11.69 -2.18 7.04
N MET A 221 -11.71 -3.11 7.99
CA MET A 221 -10.53 -3.82 8.47
C MET A 221 -10.82 -5.28 8.74
N LEU A 222 -9.76 -6.09 8.81
CA LEU A 222 -9.82 -7.42 9.43
C LEU A 222 -9.30 -7.33 10.85
N ALA A 223 -9.75 -8.23 11.71
CA ALA A 223 -9.24 -8.39 13.05
C ALA A 223 -7.89 -9.16 13.04
N GLU A 224 -6.90 -8.63 12.33
CA GLU A 224 -5.56 -9.20 12.24
C GLU A 224 -4.55 -8.13 12.67
N ALA A 225 -3.51 -8.47 13.42
CA ALA A 225 -2.58 -7.48 14.01
C ALA A 225 -2.08 -6.44 13.00
N MET A 226 -1.52 -6.88 11.86
CA MET A 226 -1.10 -5.95 10.80
C MET A 226 -2.25 -5.18 10.15
N SER A 227 -3.44 -5.78 10.02
CA SER A 227 -4.60 -5.04 9.49
C SER A 227 -5.08 -3.98 10.47
N VAL A 228 -4.98 -4.22 11.79
CA VAL A 228 -5.31 -3.28 12.85
C VAL A 228 -4.31 -2.13 12.87
N GLU A 229 -3.01 -2.43 12.85
CA GLU A 229 -1.95 -1.41 12.81
C GLU A 229 -2.09 -0.49 11.59
N GLU A 230 -2.22 -1.06 10.39
CA GLU A 230 -2.42 -0.29 9.16
C GLU A 230 -3.72 0.56 9.20
N SER A 231 -4.75 0.09 9.92
CA SER A 231 -5.98 0.84 10.13
C SER A 231 -5.81 1.99 11.13
N ILE A 232 -4.99 1.82 12.16
CA ILE A 232 -4.65 2.86 13.12
C ILE A 232 -3.84 3.97 12.42
N ASP A 233 -2.87 3.60 11.59
CA ASP A 233 -2.08 4.55 10.82
C ASP A 233 -2.96 5.34 9.83
N LEU A 234 -3.86 4.64 9.12
CA LEU A 234 -4.86 5.27 8.25
C LEU A 234 -5.75 6.24 9.04
N ALA A 235 -6.28 5.82 10.19
CA ALA A 235 -7.10 6.69 11.04
C ALA A 235 -6.34 7.93 11.51
N GLY A 236 -5.05 7.78 11.87
CA GLY A 236 -4.17 8.88 12.22
C GLY A 236 -3.98 9.87 11.07
N ALA A 237 -3.73 9.37 9.86
CA ALA A 237 -3.58 10.19 8.66
C ALA A 237 -4.89 10.88 8.23
N LEU A 238 -6.04 10.20 8.35
CA LEU A 238 -7.35 10.83 8.14
C LEU A 238 -7.57 12.01 9.09
N ASN A 239 -7.21 11.86 10.36
CA ASN A 239 -7.31 12.93 11.35
C ASN A 239 -6.37 14.11 11.02
N GLN A 240 -5.14 13.84 10.55
CA GLN A 240 -4.23 14.89 10.08
C GLN A 240 -4.81 15.68 8.90
N GLN A 241 -5.49 14.99 7.98
CA GLN A 241 -6.16 15.57 6.82
C GLN A 241 -7.57 16.11 7.13
N ARG A 242 -7.99 16.09 8.40
CA ARG A 242 -9.32 16.52 8.87
C ARG A 242 -10.49 15.81 8.17
N VAL A 243 -10.27 14.59 7.69
CA VAL A 243 -11.33 13.74 7.13
C VAL A 243 -12.04 13.03 8.28
N PHE A 244 -13.36 13.14 8.33
CA PHE A 244 -14.14 12.57 9.42
C PHE A 244 -14.27 11.04 9.30
N LEU A 245 -13.55 10.32 10.16
CA LEU A 245 -13.72 8.87 10.34
C LEU A 245 -14.97 8.59 11.18
N SER A 246 -16.05 8.11 10.55
CA SER A 246 -17.33 7.92 11.25
C SER A 246 -17.40 6.59 11.99
N ASP A 247 -16.98 5.50 11.33
CA ASP A 247 -17.22 4.13 11.78
C ASP A 247 -16.08 3.22 11.32
N LEU A 248 -15.76 2.23 12.15
CA LEU A 248 -14.89 1.11 11.79
C LEU A 248 -15.72 -0.14 11.57
N VAL A 249 -15.45 -0.87 10.49
CA VAL A 249 -16.11 -2.13 10.14
C VAL A 249 -15.08 -3.24 10.15
N VAL A 250 -15.12 -4.06 11.19
CA VAL A 250 -14.36 -5.31 11.34
C VAL A 250 -15.06 -6.41 10.57
N ASN A 251 -14.55 -6.71 9.38
CA ASN A 251 -15.11 -7.74 8.51
C ASN A 251 -14.54 -9.12 8.86
N ARG A 252 -15.29 -10.18 8.51
CA ARG A 252 -14.87 -11.59 8.57
C ARG A 252 -14.46 -12.05 9.99
N LEU A 253 -15.19 -11.62 11.01
CA LEU A 253 -14.96 -12.07 12.39
C LEU A 253 -15.47 -13.51 12.55
N PHE A 254 -14.64 -14.41 13.05
CA PHE A 254 -15.04 -15.78 13.36
C PHE A 254 -16.20 -15.76 14.38
N PRO A 255 -17.27 -16.53 14.14
CA PRO A 255 -18.43 -16.55 15.04
C PRO A 255 -18.08 -17.23 16.37
N GLU A 256 -18.85 -16.89 17.41
CA GLU A 256 -18.84 -17.61 18.67
C GLU A 256 -19.45 -19.00 18.49
N ASN A 257 -18.65 -20.03 18.72
CA ASN A 257 -19.07 -21.42 18.75
C ASN A 257 -18.01 -22.27 19.50
N ASP A 258 -18.29 -23.57 19.66
CA ASP A 258 -17.43 -24.53 20.36
C ASP A 258 -16.38 -25.22 19.46
N CYS A 259 -16.22 -24.78 18.21
CA CYS A 259 -15.22 -25.37 17.31
C CYS A 259 -13.81 -24.90 17.70
N PRO A 260 -12.85 -25.80 17.99
CA PRO A 260 -11.51 -25.42 18.41
C PRO A 260 -10.81 -24.44 17.45
N THR A 261 -10.97 -24.66 16.14
CA THR A 261 -10.41 -23.76 15.12
C THR A 261 -11.05 -22.38 15.16
N CYS A 262 -12.39 -22.31 15.17
CA CYS A 262 -13.09 -21.03 15.28
C CYS A 262 -12.75 -20.30 16.59
N CYS A 263 -12.66 -21.01 17.72
CA CYS A 263 -12.30 -20.41 19.01
C CYS A 263 -10.90 -19.81 18.97
N VAL A 264 -9.90 -20.54 18.47
CA VAL A 264 -8.52 -20.04 18.40
C VAL A 264 -8.42 -18.83 17.48
N GLU A 265 -9.05 -18.88 16.30
CA GLU A 265 -9.02 -17.75 15.36
C GLU A 265 -9.81 -16.54 15.87
N ARG A 266 -10.99 -16.75 16.47
CA ARG A 266 -11.74 -15.67 17.11
C ARG A 266 -10.94 -15.03 18.24
N ASN A 267 -10.32 -15.81 19.11
CA ASN A 267 -9.48 -15.27 20.18
C ASN A 267 -8.31 -14.45 19.64
N ARG A 268 -7.64 -14.93 18.59
CA ARG A 268 -6.60 -14.17 17.90
C ARG A 268 -7.13 -12.84 17.36
N GLN A 269 -8.32 -12.87 16.77
CA GLN A 269 -8.99 -11.68 16.26
C GLN A 269 -9.32 -10.68 17.37
N MET A 270 -9.88 -11.14 18.49
CA MET A 270 -10.19 -10.28 19.63
C MET A 270 -8.93 -9.68 20.25
N LEU A 271 -7.85 -10.46 20.41
CA LEU A 271 -6.55 -9.94 20.88
C LEU A 271 -6.01 -8.84 19.96
N ALA A 272 -6.10 -9.01 18.63
CA ALA A 272 -5.72 -7.97 17.69
C ALA A 272 -6.58 -6.70 17.84
N LEU A 273 -7.89 -6.86 18.08
CA LEU A 273 -8.81 -5.73 18.30
C LEU A 273 -8.58 -5.00 19.63
N GLN A 274 -8.01 -5.64 20.66
CA GLN A 274 -7.66 -4.98 21.91
C GLN A 274 -6.76 -3.76 21.66
N ASN A 275 -5.75 -3.94 20.81
CA ASN A 275 -4.87 -2.85 20.39
C ASN A 275 -5.63 -1.75 19.62
N GLY A 276 -6.57 -2.14 18.76
CA GLY A 276 -7.47 -1.21 18.06
C GLY A 276 -8.26 -0.31 19.01
N TYR A 277 -8.90 -0.88 20.03
CA TYR A 277 -9.62 -0.10 21.06
C TYR A 277 -8.70 0.80 21.89
N GLN A 278 -7.51 0.31 22.24
CA GLN A 278 -6.52 1.08 23.01
C GLN A 278 -6.01 2.31 22.24
N ARG A 279 -5.77 2.16 20.93
CA ARG A 279 -5.17 3.22 20.08
C ARG A 279 -6.19 4.10 19.35
N LEU A 280 -7.45 3.68 19.26
CA LEU A 280 -8.56 4.45 18.67
C LEU A 280 -9.71 4.65 19.68
N PRO A 281 -9.45 5.29 20.83
CA PRO A 281 -10.47 5.47 21.87
C PRO A 281 -11.63 6.34 21.36
N GLY A 282 -12.86 5.92 21.67
CA GLY A 282 -14.09 6.66 21.34
C GLY A 282 -14.65 6.41 19.94
N HIS A 283 -13.98 5.63 19.10
CA HIS A 283 -14.53 5.20 17.82
C HIS A 283 -15.47 3.99 17.97
N VAL A 284 -16.41 3.87 17.03
CA VAL A 284 -17.43 2.81 17.00
C VAL A 284 -16.97 1.66 16.10
N PHE A 285 -16.91 0.45 16.65
CA PHE A 285 -16.55 -0.76 15.93
C PHE A 285 -17.79 -1.59 15.61
N TRP A 286 -18.05 -1.79 14.33
CA TRP A 286 -19.06 -2.69 13.80
C TRP A 286 -18.40 -3.99 13.34
N THR A 287 -19.06 -5.11 13.56
CA THR A 287 -18.55 -6.43 13.15
C THR A 287 -19.47 -7.07 12.14
N LEU A 288 -18.86 -7.78 11.20
CA LEU A 288 -19.54 -8.68 10.28
C LEU A 288 -18.96 -10.08 10.43
N PRO A 289 -19.81 -11.12 10.52
CA PRO A 289 -19.33 -12.47 10.70
C PRO A 289 -18.60 -12.97 9.45
N LEU A 290 -17.65 -13.89 9.65
CA LEU A 290 -17.08 -14.67 8.56
C LEU A 290 -18.19 -15.53 7.94
N LEU A 291 -18.48 -15.27 6.67
CA LEU A 291 -19.43 -16.04 5.89
C LEU A 291 -18.71 -17.22 5.21
N ALA A 292 -19.41 -18.35 5.12
CA ALA A 292 -18.91 -19.55 4.44
C ALA A 292 -18.65 -19.28 2.94
N ILE A 293 -19.50 -18.46 2.32
CA ILE A 293 -19.44 -18.08 0.91
C ILE A 293 -19.21 -16.57 0.87
N GLU A 294 -18.33 -16.13 -0.04
CA GLU A 294 -18.13 -14.71 -0.26
C GLU A 294 -19.42 -14.09 -0.83
N PRO A 295 -19.95 -13.02 -0.23
CA PRO A 295 -21.21 -12.43 -0.68
C PRO A 295 -21.02 -11.78 -2.05
N ARG A 296 -21.75 -12.30 -3.04
CA ARG A 296 -21.82 -11.81 -4.42
C ARG A 296 -23.26 -11.88 -4.91
N GLY A 297 -23.60 -11.06 -5.91
CA GLY A 297 -24.95 -11.01 -6.47
C GLY A 297 -25.99 -10.79 -5.37
N ALA A 298 -27.07 -11.58 -5.38
CA ALA A 298 -28.21 -11.40 -4.48
C ALA A 298 -27.84 -11.46 -2.98
N LEU A 299 -26.76 -12.15 -2.60
CA LEU A 299 -26.29 -12.24 -1.21
C LEU A 299 -25.85 -10.88 -0.63
N LEU A 300 -25.56 -9.89 -1.49
CA LEU A 300 -25.20 -8.54 -1.06
C LEU A 300 -26.35 -7.82 -0.34
N HIS A 301 -27.62 -8.15 -0.65
CA HIS A 301 -28.77 -7.55 0.03
C HIS A 301 -28.82 -7.90 1.52
N GLU A 302 -28.36 -9.10 1.88
CA GLU A 302 -28.37 -9.58 3.26
C GLU A 302 -27.06 -9.30 3.99
N PHE A 303 -26.04 -8.75 3.32
CA PHE A 303 -24.71 -8.54 3.88
C PHE A 303 -24.76 -7.74 5.19
N TRP A 304 -25.46 -6.61 5.19
CA TRP A 304 -25.60 -5.75 6.38
C TRP A 304 -26.56 -6.31 7.44
N SER A 305 -27.29 -7.41 7.18
CA SER A 305 -28.17 -8.03 8.18
C SER A 305 -27.40 -8.63 9.36
N GLY A 306 -26.15 -9.05 9.12
CA GLY A 306 -25.27 -9.64 10.13
C GLY A 306 -24.49 -8.62 10.96
N VAL A 307 -24.66 -7.31 10.69
CA VAL A 307 -23.87 -6.27 11.36
C VAL A 307 -24.20 -6.18 12.84
N ARG A 308 -23.19 -6.09 13.70
CA ARG A 308 -23.35 -5.95 15.14
C ARG A 308 -22.36 -4.94 15.69
N LEU A 309 -22.81 -4.15 16.66
CA LEU A 309 -21.91 -3.30 17.43
C LEU A 309 -21.03 -4.19 18.33
N LEU A 310 -19.71 -3.99 18.29
CA LEU A 310 -18.76 -4.72 19.14
C LEU A 310 -18.66 -4.05 20.51
N ASP A 311 -18.82 -4.85 21.57
CA ASP A 311 -18.65 -4.40 22.94
C ASP A 311 -17.16 -4.42 23.34
N GLU A 312 -16.64 -3.29 23.80
CA GLU A 312 -15.26 -3.18 24.27
C GLU A 312 -14.97 -4.18 25.41
N ASN A 313 -15.96 -4.43 26.30
CA ASN A 313 -15.78 -5.36 27.40
C ASN A 313 -15.59 -6.80 26.93
N GLU A 314 -16.26 -7.20 25.85
CA GLU A 314 -16.12 -8.52 25.23
C GLU A 314 -14.69 -8.72 24.71
N VAL A 315 -14.15 -7.69 24.06
CA VAL A 315 -12.78 -7.70 23.52
C VAL A 315 -11.74 -7.73 24.65
N MET A 316 -11.91 -6.91 25.69
CA MET A 316 -10.97 -6.83 26.81
C MET A 316 -11.01 -8.08 27.72
N ALA A 317 -12.16 -8.73 27.85
CA ALA A 317 -12.31 -9.94 28.67
C ALA A 317 -11.82 -11.23 27.98
N THR A 318 -11.43 -11.16 26.70
CA THR A 318 -11.07 -12.36 25.94
C THR A 318 -9.79 -13.02 26.46
N THR A 319 -9.89 -14.29 26.84
CA THR A 319 -8.75 -15.15 27.24
C THR A 319 -8.71 -16.43 26.39
N CYS A 320 -7.51 -16.83 25.95
CA CYS A 320 -7.35 -18.00 25.09
C CYS A 320 -7.20 -19.29 25.91
N HIS A 321 -8.13 -20.24 25.71
CA HIS A 321 -8.10 -21.56 26.37
C HIS A 321 -7.88 -22.74 25.40
N HIS A 322 -7.92 -22.49 24.10
CA HIS A 322 -7.78 -23.53 23.07
C HIS A 322 -6.40 -23.47 22.41
N GLN A 323 -5.83 -24.64 22.11
CA GLN A 323 -4.60 -24.76 21.35
C GLN A 323 -4.84 -25.64 20.12
N LEU A 324 -4.30 -25.21 18.98
CA LEU A 324 -4.30 -26.00 17.75
C LEU A 324 -2.90 -26.58 17.54
N PRO A 325 -2.79 -27.89 17.24
CA PRO A 325 -1.50 -28.54 17.06
C PRO A 325 -0.80 -28.06 15.77
N LEU A 326 0.54 -28.12 15.78
CA LEU A 326 1.34 -27.95 14.58
C LEU A 326 1.06 -29.10 13.61
N ARG A 327 0.64 -28.75 12.39
CA ARG A 327 0.46 -29.68 11.28
C ARG A 327 1.00 -29.05 10.00
N VAL A 328 2.01 -29.69 9.43
CA VAL A 328 2.58 -29.39 8.13
C VAL A 328 2.49 -30.64 7.28
N GLU A 329 2.03 -30.50 6.05
CA GLU A 329 2.02 -31.54 5.04
C GLU A 329 2.91 -31.13 3.87
N SER A 330 3.45 -32.12 3.15
CA SER A 330 4.34 -31.91 2.01
C SER A 330 5.58 -31.04 2.35
N SER A 331 6.33 -31.41 3.39
CA SER A 331 7.58 -30.72 3.74
C SER A 331 8.52 -30.61 2.53
N ILE A 332 9.21 -29.48 2.41
CA ILE A 332 10.06 -29.16 1.26
C ILE A 332 11.55 -29.33 1.60
N SER A 333 12.42 -29.30 0.59
CA SER A 333 13.86 -29.32 0.82
C SER A 333 14.35 -28.03 1.49
N LEU A 334 15.29 -28.17 2.44
CA LEU A 334 15.96 -27.03 3.06
C LEU A 334 16.63 -26.13 2.01
N PRO A 335 16.64 -24.79 2.20
CA PRO A 335 17.38 -23.89 1.31
C PRO A 335 18.87 -24.26 1.24
N ALA A 336 19.48 -24.05 0.08
CA ALA A 336 20.90 -24.30 -0.11
C ALA A 336 21.73 -23.34 0.76
N SER A 337 22.73 -23.87 1.47
CA SER A 337 23.68 -23.06 2.26
C SER A 337 24.55 -22.14 1.39
N THR A 338 24.56 -22.33 0.07
CA THR A 338 25.25 -21.46 -0.89
C THR A 338 24.47 -20.19 -1.22
N PHE A 339 23.20 -20.07 -0.82
CA PHE A 339 22.46 -18.83 -1.04
C PHE A 339 23.04 -17.72 -0.17
N ARG A 340 23.37 -16.59 -0.80
CA ARG A 340 23.70 -15.33 -0.12
C ARG A 340 22.47 -14.49 0.18
N LEU A 341 21.39 -14.68 -0.59
CA LEU A 341 20.15 -13.94 -0.43
C LEU A 341 18.96 -14.89 -0.48
N LEU A 342 18.07 -14.82 0.50
CA LEU A 342 16.85 -15.60 0.57
C LEU A 342 15.66 -14.68 0.78
N ILE A 343 14.70 -14.67 -0.13
CA ILE A 343 13.58 -13.72 -0.13
C ILE A 343 12.28 -14.47 0.12
N PHE A 344 11.52 -14.04 1.12
CA PHE A 344 10.15 -14.47 1.35
C PHE A 344 9.19 -13.45 0.76
N ALA A 345 8.40 -13.85 -0.23
CA ALA A 345 7.54 -12.95 -0.99
C ALA A 345 6.07 -13.38 -0.91
N GLY A 346 5.14 -12.44 -0.77
CA GLY A 346 3.72 -12.73 -0.71
C GLY A 346 2.90 -11.53 -0.24
N LYS A 347 1.57 -11.68 -0.20
CA LYS A 347 0.67 -10.63 0.29
C LYS A 347 0.93 -10.35 1.79
N GLY A 348 0.63 -9.15 2.27
CA GLY A 348 0.61 -8.87 3.72
C GLY A 348 -0.38 -9.80 4.44
N GLY A 349 0.01 -10.38 5.58
CA GLY A 349 -0.84 -11.22 6.44
C GLY A 349 -0.69 -12.73 6.23
N VAL A 350 0.02 -13.18 5.19
CA VAL A 350 0.13 -14.62 4.85
C VAL A 350 1.13 -15.40 5.73
N GLY A 351 1.89 -14.73 6.61
CA GLY A 351 2.85 -15.36 7.54
C GLY A 351 4.30 -15.44 7.03
N LYS A 352 4.73 -14.51 6.17
CA LYS A 352 6.10 -14.43 5.61
C LYS A 352 7.16 -14.39 6.71
N THR A 353 7.02 -13.45 7.66
CA THR A 353 7.93 -13.26 8.80
C THR A 353 8.10 -14.53 9.62
N THR A 354 6.98 -15.19 9.94
CA THR A 354 6.98 -16.43 10.72
C THR A 354 7.75 -17.55 10.00
N LEU A 355 7.53 -17.70 8.69
CA LEU A 355 8.21 -18.71 7.88
C LEU A 355 9.69 -18.36 7.65
N ALA A 356 10.03 -17.08 7.49
CA ALA A 356 11.41 -16.60 7.38
C ALA A 356 12.19 -16.89 8.67
N CYS A 357 11.64 -16.58 9.83
CA CYS A 357 12.22 -16.90 11.14
C CYS A 357 12.38 -18.41 11.34
N ALA A 358 11.34 -19.19 11.07
CA ALA A 358 11.39 -20.64 11.21
C ALA A 358 12.46 -21.27 10.29
N THR A 359 12.62 -20.74 9.08
CA THR A 359 13.65 -21.15 8.13
C THR A 359 15.05 -20.81 8.61
N ALA A 360 15.27 -19.59 9.13
CA ALA A 360 16.56 -19.17 9.69
C ALA A 360 16.99 -20.08 10.87
N LEU A 361 16.06 -20.41 11.77
CA LEU A 361 16.34 -21.28 12.91
C LEU A 361 16.65 -22.74 12.49
N ARG A 362 15.97 -23.23 11.44
CA ARG A 362 16.28 -24.55 10.87
C ARG A 362 17.65 -24.55 10.20
N LEU A 363 17.98 -23.52 9.41
CA LEU A 363 19.29 -23.37 8.77
C LEU A 363 20.43 -23.29 9.78
N ASN A 364 20.29 -22.52 10.87
CA ASN A 364 21.29 -22.48 11.94
C ASN A 364 21.44 -23.83 12.66
N SER A 365 20.34 -24.58 12.81
CA SER A 365 20.42 -25.92 13.40
C SER A 365 21.18 -26.92 12.52
N GLU A 366 21.05 -26.81 11.19
CA GLU A 366 21.71 -27.68 10.21
C GLU A 366 23.14 -27.23 9.88
N TYR A 367 23.36 -25.92 9.82
CA TYR A 367 24.63 -25.28 9.49
C TYR A 367 25.02 -24.26 10.58
N PRO A 368 25.54 -24.71 11.74
CA PRO A 368 25.82 -23.83 12.87
C PRO A 368 26.87 -22.76 12.59
N GLU A 369 27.72 -22.95 11.58
CA GLU A 369 28.76 -21.99 11.18
C GLU A 369 28.25 -20.89 10.23
N LEU A 370 27.03 -21.03 9.69
CA LEU A 370 26.47 -20.09 8.73
C LEU A 370 26.02 -18.81 9.45
N ARG A 371 26.61 -17.67 9.11
CA ARG A 371 26.24 -16.37 9.69
C ARG A 371 25.04 -15.79 8.95
N ILE A 372 23.89 -15.77 9.60
CA ILE A 372 22.61 -15.35 9.02
C ILE A 372 22.19 -13.98 9.55
N LEU A 373 21.75 -13.10 8.66
CA LEU A 373 21.02 -11.88 9.02
C LEU A 373 19.54 -12.03 8.65
N LEU A 374 18.65 -11.96 9.64
CA LEU A 374 17.22 -11.76 9.44
C LEU A 374 16.94 -10.27 9.25
N PHE A 375 16.51 -9.88 8.06
CA PHE A 375 16.30 -8.49 7.69
C PHE A 375 14.83 -8.23 7.37
N SER A 376 14.25 -7.20 8.00
CA SER A 376 12.93 -6.69 7.66
C SER A 376 12.98 -5.19 7.40
N ALA A 377 12.28 -4.78 6.33
CA ALA A 377 11.97 -3.39 6.04
C ALA A 377 10.49 -3.06 6.29
N ASP A 378 9.74 -3.99 6.90
CA ASP A 378 8.34 -3.77 7.24
C ASP A 378 8.24 -2.85 8.47
N PRO A 379 7.55 -1.70 8.38
CA PRO A 379 7.37 -0.79 9.50
C PRO A 379 6.54 -1.38 10.65
N ALA A 380 5.80 -2.48 10.42
CA ALA A 380 4.87 -3.05 11.39
C ALA A 380 5.51 -3.89 12.53
N HIS A 381 6.82 -3.78 12.79
CA HIS A 381 7.57 -4.49 13.86
C HIS A 381 7.32 -6.01 13.95
N SER A 382 6.94 -6.64 12.83
CA SER A 382 6.50 -8.04 12.81
C SER A 382 7.61 -9.04 13.14
N LEU A 383 8.88 -8.67 12.90
CA LEU A 383 10.02 -9.54 13.18
C LEU A 383 10.33 -9.54 14.69
N SER A 384 10.26 -8.37 15.32
CA SER A 384 10.37 -8.20 16.79
C SER A 384 9.34 -9.06 17.53
N ASP A 385 8.07 -8.97 17.14
CA ASP A 385 6.97 -9.74 17.75
C ASP A 385 7.12 -11.24 17.53
N CYS A 386 7.51 -11.65 16.32
CA CYS A 386 7.69 -13.05 15.98
C CYS A 386 8.80 -13.71 16.82
N LEU A 387 9.93 -13.01 16.98
CA LEU A 387 11.09 -13.49 17.74
C LEU A 387 10.92 -13.32 19.25
N GLY A 388 10.05 -12.41 19.70
CA GLY A 388 9.87 -12.05 21.10
C GLY A 388 11.02 -11.19 21.66
N VAL A 389 11.67 -10.40 20.80
CA VAL A 389 12.78 -9.50 21.16
C VAL A 389 12.54 -8.13 20.55
N THR A 390 12.94 -7.06 21.23
CA THR A 390 12.84 -5.69 20.68
C THR A 390 14.02 -5.41 19.75
N LEU A 391 13.76 -5.33 18.45
CA LEU A 391 14.79 -5.02 17.45
C LEU A 391 15.05 -3.51 17.33
N GLN A 392 16.21 -3.16 16.76
CA GLN A 392 16.62 -1.78 16.51
C GLN A 392 17.10 -1.64 15.05
N GLN A 393 17.39 -0.39 14.64
CA GLN A 393 17.95 -0.11 13.31
C GLN A 393 19.31 -0.78 13.07
N GLN A 394 20.05 -1.11 14.12
CA GLN A 394 21.32 -1.85 14.02
C GLN A 394 21.08 -3.35 14.27
N PRO A 395 21.81 -4.25 13.59
CA PRO A 395 21.67 -5.68 13.81
C PRO A 395 21.91 -6.09 15.26
N ILE A 396 20.97 -6.84 15.83
CA ILE A 396 21.03 -7.38 17.19
C ILE A 396 21.17 -8.90 17.12
N SER A 397 22.06 -9.47 17.93
CA SER A 397 22.20 -10.92 18.03
C SER A 397 20.99 -11.54 18.72
N VAL A 398 20.29 -12.42 18.01
CA VAL A 398 19.13 -13.17 18.51
C VAL A 398 19.57 -14.53 19.03
N LEU A 399 20.47 -15.17 18.29
CA LEU A 399 21.10 -16.44 18.60
C LEU A 399 22.55 -16.41 18.11
N VAL A 400 23.35 -17.39 18.54
CA VAL A 400 24.68 -17.59 17.94
C VAL A 400 24.53 -17.73 16.42
N ASN A 401 25.26 -16.90 15.69
CA ASN A 401 25.28 -16.81 14.23
C ASN A 401 23.94 -16.41 13.57
N ILE A 402 22.98 -15.88 14.32
CA ILE A 402 21.80 -15.19 13.78
C ILE A 402 21.70 -13.80 14.40
N ASP A 403 21.87 -12.78 13.56
CA ASP A 403 21.52 -11.40 13.88
C ASP A 403 20.17 -11.06 13.23
N ALA A 404 19.42 -10.12 13.80
CA ALA A 404 18.18 -9.61 13.24
C ALA A 404 18.15 -8.08 13.26
N GLN A 405 17.49 -7.49 12.25
CA GLN A 405 17.42 -6.05 12.05
C GLN A 405 16.07 -5.64 11.46
N GLU A 406 15.51 -4.56 12.01
CA GLU A 406 14.35 -3.86 11.45
C GLU A 406 14.76 -2.43 11.10
N ILE A 407 14.62 -2.04 9.83
CA ILE A 407 14.89 -0.67 9.38
C ILE A 407 13.59 0.12 9.16
N ASN A 408 13.69 1.44 9.24
CA ASN A 408 12.59 2.33 8.85
C ASN A 408 12.99 3.10 7.59
N ALA A 409 12.64 2.52 6.45
CA ALA A 409 13.03 3.00 5.13
C ALA A 409 12.55 4.45 4.86
N GLN A 410 11.33 4.78 5.28
CA GLN A 410 10.75 6.11 5.16
C GLN A 410 11.52 7.15 5.97
N ALA A 411 11.79 6.86 7.25
CA ALA A 411 12.55 7.76 8.11
C ALA A 411 13.97 7.99 7.61
N ASP A 412 14.60 6.98 7.01
CA ASP A 412 15.94 7.10 6.45
C ASP A 412 15.93 7.90 5.13
N PHE A 413 14.91 7.73 4.30
CA PHE A 413 14.72 8.55 3.11
C PHE A 413 14.45 10.03 3.44
N ASP A 414 13.64 10.29 4.47
CA ASP A 414 13.36 11.65 4.93
C ASP A 414 14.62 12.39 5.41
N LYS A 415 15.54 11.69 6.08
CA LYS A 415 16.85 12.25 6.46
C LYS A 415 17.67 12.65 5.23
N ILE A 416 17.68 11.84 4.18
CA ILE A 416 18.39 12.15 2.93
C ILE A 416 17.78 13.39 2.26
N ARG A 417 16.44 13.44 2.16
CA ARG A 417 15.73 14.59 1.58
C ARG A 417 16.04 15.88 2.34
N GLN A 418 16.07 15.83 3.67
CA GLN A 418 16.43 16.98 4.51
C GLN A 418 17.89 17.41 4.32
N GLY A 419 18.83 16.45 4.30
CA GLY A 419 20.24 16.75 4.07
C GLY A 419 20.48 17.42 2.71
N TYR A 420 19.76 16.96 1.69
CA TYR A 420 19.83 17.55 0.36
C TYR A 420 19.22 18.96 0.29
N ARG A 421 18.05 19.20 0.91
CA ARG A 421 17.49 20.55 1.02
C ARG A 421 18.48 21.53 1.68
N ALA A 422 19.15 21.09 2.74
CA ALA A 422 20.16 21.91 3.41
C ALA A 422 21.38 22.21 2.51
N GLU A 423 21.86 21.25 1.72
CA GLU A 423 22.96 21.47 0.76
C GLU A 423 22.53 22.44 -0.35
N LEU A 424 21.30 22.32 -0.84
CA LEU A 424 20.72 23.23 -1.84
C LEU A 424 20.62 24.66 -1.31
N GLU A 425 20.07 24.84 -0.11
CA GLU A 425 19.95 26.14 0.56
C GLU A 425 21.32 26.79 0.75
N ALA A 426 22.30 26.03 1.26
CA ALA A 426 23.66 26.53 1.46
C ALA A 426 24.33 26.95 0.14
N PHE A 427 24.17 26.17 -0.92
CA PHE A 427 24.69 26.49 -2.24
C PHE A 427 24.07 27.78 -2.82
N LEU A 428 22.76 27.94 -2.71
CA LEU A 428 22.05 29.12 -3.19
C LEU A 428 22.47 30.39 -2.45
N LEU A 429 22.77 30.28 -1.15
CA LEU A 429 23.28 31.39 -0.33
C LEU A 429 24.72 31.78 -0.70
N ASP A 430 25.59 30.82 -1.00
CA ASP A 430 27.01 31.06 -1.27
C ASP A 430 27.31 31.57 -2.69
N THR A 431 26.46 31.26 -3.69
CA THR A 431 26.90 31.39 -5.09
C THR A 431 26.62 32.75 -5.75
N LEU A 432 25.56 33.52 -5.43
CA LEU A 432 25.30 34.83 -6.09
C LEU A 432 24.37 35.78 -5.28
N PRO A 433 24.80 37.02 -4.92
CA PRO A 433 23.93 38.01 -4.29
C PRO A 433 23.08 38.89 -5.25
N ASN A 434 23.34 38.90 -6.56
CA ASN A 434 22.93 40.03 -7.44
C ASN A 434 22.19 39.69 -8.76
N LEU A 435 21.45 38.58 -8.85
CA LEU A 435 20.51 38.36 -9.96
C LEU A 435 19.17 37.84 -9.42
N ASP A 436 18.07 38.25 -10.07
CA ASP A 436 16.65 37.96 -9.80
C ASP A 436 16.32 36.44 -9.77
N ILE A 437 16.87 35.72 -8.78
CA ILE A 437 16.89 34.25 -8.70
C ILE A 437 15.85 33.69 -7.70
N THR A 438 15.07 34.53 -7.00
CA THR A 438 14.01 34.04 -6.10
C THR A 438 13.05 33.08 -6.80
N PHE A 439 12.75 33.34 -8.08
CA PHE A 439 11.89 32.48 -8.92
C PHE A 439 12.55 31.16 -9.33
N ASP A 440 13.84 31.16 -9.72
CA ASP A 440 14.53 29.93 -10.13
C ASP A 440 14.86 29.03 -8.91
N ARG A 441 15.03 29.63 -7.72
CA ARG A 441 15.17 28.92 -6.44
C ARG A 441 13.89 28.17 -6.07
N GLU A 442 12.74 28.85 -6.08
CA GLU A 442 11.44 28.24 -5.76
C GLU A 442 11.09 27.12 -6.74
N VAL A 443 11.33 27.33 -8.04
CA VAL A 443 11.08 26.28 -9.06
C VAL A 443 11.95 25.04 -8.81
N LEU A 444 13.22 25.21 -8.46
CA LEU A 444 14.10 24.08 -8.18
C LEU A 444 13.72 23.32 -6.90
N GLU A 445 13.43 24.04 -5.81
CA GLU A 445 12.92 23.45 -4.57
C GLU A 445 11.63 22.65 -4.84
N HIS A 446 10.73 23.16 -5.67
CA HIS A 446 9.49 22.47 -6.05
C HIS A 446 9.70 21.25 -6.95
N LEU A 447 10.69 21.24 -7.86
CA LEU A 447 10.99 20.06 -8.69
C LEU A 447 11.51 18.86 -7.88
N LEU A 448 12.11 19.12 -6.72
CA LEU A 448 12.63 18.08 -5.82
C LEU A 448 11.53 17.48 -4.94
N ASP A 449 10.48 18.27 -4.67
CA ASP A 449 9.25 17.81 -4.04
C ASP A 449 8.40 16.92 -4.96
N LEU A 450 8.71 16.89 -6.25
CA LEU A 450 8.11 16.01 -7.26
C LEU A 450 8.85 14.67 -7.41
N ALA A 451 9.75 14.32 -6.48
CA ALA A 451 10.39 13.02 -6.48
C ALA A 451 9.33 11.90 -6.52
N PRO A 452 9.51 10.85 -7.37
CA PRO A 452 8.53 9.79 -7.50
C PRO A 452 8.19 9.15 -6.14
N PRO A 453 6.91 8.85 -5.86
CA PRO A 453 6.56 8.09 -4.67
C PRO A 453 7.16 6.67 -4.74
N GLY A 454 7.60 6.13 -3.60
CA GLY A 454 8.23 4.80 -3.53
C GLY A 454 9.73 4.78 -3.83
N LEU A 455 10.45 5.82 -3.40
CA LEU A 455 11.93 5.85 -3.39
C LEU A 455 12.49 5.38 -2.03
N ASP A 456 11.66 5.36 -0.99
CA ASP A 456 12.02 4.94 0.35
C ASP A 456 12.41 3.46 0.39
N GLU A 457 11.77 2.59 -0.40
CA GLU A 457 12.10 1.17 -0.50
C GLU A 457 13.53 0.92 -1.01
N ILE A 458 14.12 1.86 -1.76
CA ILE A 458 15.53 1.77 -2.19
C ILE A 458 16.45 1.75 -0.96
N MET A 459 16.09 2.45 0.12
CA MET A 459 16.90 2.50 1.33
C MET A 459 17.07 1.10 1.94
N ALA A 460 16.02 0.29 1.87
CA ALA A 460 16.07 -1.10 2.28
C ALA A 460 17.05 -1.93 1.44
N LEU A 461 17.04 -1.72 0.12
CA LEU A 461 17.96 -2.42 -0.77
C LEU A 461 19.42 -2.03 -0.54
N THR A 462 19.68 -0.73 -0.36
CA THR A 462 21.05 -0.26 -0.10
C THR A 462 21.57 -0.85 1.21
N ALA A 463 20.73 -0.93 2.25
CA ALA A 463 21.11 -1.56 3.51
C ALA A 463 21.39 -3.06 3.35
N ILE A 464 20.58 -3.80 2.59
CA ILE A 464 20.84 -5.22 2.27
C ILE A 464 22.18 -5.37 1.54
N MET A 465 22.45 -4.52 0.55
CA MET A 465 23.70 -4.55 -0.21
C MET A 465 24.92 -4.24 0.67
N ASP A 466 24.83 -3.24 1.54
CA ASP A 466 25.89 -2.92 2.51
C ASP A 466 26.21 -4.14 3.39
N HIS A 467 25.18 -4.87 3.85
CA HIS A 467 25.38 -6.10 4.64
C HIS A 467 26.01 -7.22 3.82
N LEU A 468 25.56 -7.43 2.58
CA LEU A 468 26.13 -8.44 1.69
C LEU A 468 27.59 -8.15 1.32
N ASP A 469 27.94 -6.90 1.08
CA ASP A 469 29.28 -6.46 0.69
C ASP A 469 30.24 -6.40 1.89
N SER A 470 29.73 -6.20 3.11
CA SER A 470 30.53 -6.20 4.34
C SER A 470 31.24 -7.53 4.64
N GLY A 471 30.73 -8.65 4.11
CA GLY A 471 31.23 -10.01 4.41
C GLY A 471 30.98 -10.48 5.86
N ARG A 472 30.21 -9.72 6.65
CA ARG A 472 29.84 -10.08 8.03
C ARG A 472 28.89 -11.27 8.07
N TYR A 473 28.04 -11.40 7.06
CA TYR A 473 27.04 -12.47 6.95
C TYR A 473 27.27 -13.28 5.68
N ASP A 474 27.04 -14.58 5.79
CA ASP A 474 27.10 -15.51 4.68
C ASP A 474 25.77 -15.53 3.92
N MET A 475 24.65 -15.33 4.63
CA MET A 475 23.30 -15.31 4.09
C MET A 475 22.46 -14.18 4.71
N VAL A 476 21.75 -13.43 3.87
CA VAL A 476 20.71 -12.48 4.30
C VAL A 476 19.34 -13.06 3.95
N ILE A 477 18.50 -13.23 4.96
CA ILE A 477 17.11 -13.67 4.81
C ILE A 477 16.22 -12.43 4.94
N VAL A 478 15.58 -12.08 3.83
CA VAL A 478 14.71 -10.92 3.73
C VAL A 478 13.26 -11.37 3.95
N ASP A 479 12.67 -10.89 5.03
CA ASP A 479 11.21 -10.86 5.16
C ASP A 479 10.69 -9.79 4.21
N GLY A 480 10.27 -10.20 3.01
CA GLY A 480 9.94 -9.26 1.94
C GLY A 480 8.76 -8.38 2.32
N ALA A 481 8.81 -7.11 1.91
CA ALA A 481 7.65 -6.24 1.92
C ALA A 481 6.48 -6.86 1.12
N PRO A 482 5.21 -6.46 1.36
CA PRO A 482 4.06 -6.98 0.62
C PRO A 482 4.30 -6.99 -0.90
N SER A 483 3.81 -8.03 -1.58
CA SER A 483 4.12 -8.37 -2.99
C SER A 483 4.18 -7.21 -4.00
N GLY A 484 3.36 -6.16 -3.86
CA GLY A 484 3.42 -4.97 -4.73
C GLY A 484 4.66 -4.09 -4.53
N HIS A 485 5.15 -3.96 -3.30
CA HIS A 485 6.40 -3.24 -2.99
C HIS A 485 7.61 -3.97 -3.57
N LEU A 486 7.69 -5.30 -3.42
CA LEU A 486 8.82 -6.08 -3.93
C LEU A 486 8.92 -6.02 -5.46
N LEU A 487 7.80 -6.09 -6.19
CA LEU A 487 7.81 -5.97 -7.65
C LEU A 487 8.22 -4.57 -8.10
N ARG A 488 7.60 -3.53 -7.51
CA ARG A 488 7.96 -2.13 -7.77
C ARG A 488 9.45 -1.90 -7.52
N LEU A 489 9.97 -2.42 -6.41
CA LEU A 489 11.37 -2.36 -6.03
C LEU A 489 12.33 -2.96 -7.08
N LEU A 490 11.89 -4.01 -7.76
CA LEU A 490 12.67 -4.69 -8.80
C LEU A 490 12.52 -4.08 -10.19
N GLU A 491 11.42 -3.37 -10.45
CA GLU A 491 11.14 -2.62 -11.69
C GLU A 491 11.72 -1.19 -11.66
N LEU A 492 11.84 -0.61 -10.47
CA LEU A 492 12.34 0.75 -10.21
C LEU A 492 13.74 1.09 -10.76
N PRO A 493 14.71 0.16 -10.94
CA PRO A 493 16.01 0.50 -11.50
C PRO A 493 15.95 1.16 -12.89
N GLU A 494 14.93 0.87 -13.71
CA GLU A 494 14.70 1.53 -15.01
C GLU A 494 14.17 2.96 -14.82
N LEU A 495 13.14 3.13 -13.98
CA LEU A 495 12.49 4.42 -13.69
C LEU A 495 13.45 5.40 -13.03
N ILE A 496 14.21 4.92 -12.03
CA ILE A 496 15.22 5.72 -11.33
C ILE A 496 16.36 6.04 -12.27
N ARG A 497 16.81 5.12 -13.12
CA ARG A 497 17.85 5.40 -14.11
C ARG A 497 17.43 6.54 -15.03
N ASP A 498 16.19 6.55 -15.50
CA ASP A 498 15.72 7.54 -16.46
C ASP A 498 15.40 8.88 -15.79
N TRP A 499 14.85 8.87 -14.56
CA TRP A 499 14.76 10.05 -13.70
C TRP A 499 16.16 10.63 -13.40
N LEU A 500 17.10 9.79 -12.94
CA LEU A 500 18.47 10.19 -12.67
C LEU A 500 19.13 10.75 -13.93
N LYS A 501 19.00 10.11 -15.10
CA LYS A 501 19.54 10.62 -16.36
C LYS A 501 18.99 12.00 -16.71
N GLN A 502 17.70 12.23 -16.60
CA GLN A 502 17.10 13.53 -16.88
C GLN A 502 17.55 14.58 -15.85
N PHE A 503 17.50 14.24 -14.56
CA PHE A 503 18.01 15.08 -13.49
C PHE A 503 19.49 15.43 -13.70
N PHE A 504 20.32 14.46 -14.05
CA PHE A 504 21.72 14.65 -14.41
C PHE A 504 21.88 15.49 -15.67
N SER A 505 21.05 15.30 -16.69
CA SER A 505 21.13 16.08 -17.92
C SER A 505 20.86 17.57 -17.65
N LEU A 506 19.90 17.88 -16.78
CA LEU A 506 19.62 19.23 -16.30
C LEU A 506 20.78 19.74 -15.44
N LEU A 507 21.23 18.98 -14.44
CA LEU A 507 22.35 19.35 -13.56
C LEU A 507 23.64 19.61 -14.35
N LEU A 508 23.91 18.82 -15.39
CA LEU A 508 25.10 18.90 -16.24
C LEU A 508 25.00 20.00 -17.30
N LYS A 509 23.81 20.26 -17.86
CA LYS A 509 23.55 21.38 -18.79
C LYS A 509 23.72 22.73 -18.08
N TYR A 510 23.40 22.80 -16.79
CA TYR A 510 23.59 23.97 -15.92
C TYR A 510 24.82 23.87 -15.00
N ARG A 511 25.81 23.02 -15.32
CA ARG A 511 27.02 22.74 -14.50
C ARG A 511 27.89 23.95 -14.18
N LYS A 512 27.75 25.07 -14.91
CA LYS A 512 28.41 26.34 -14.59
C LYS A 512 27.75 27.09 -13.44
N VAL A 513 26.51 26.75 -13.11
CA VAL A 513 25.66 27.37 -12.08
C VAL A 513 25.34 26.39 -10.94
N MET A 514 25.48 25.07 -11.13
CA MET A 514 25.17 24.03 -10.14
C MET A 514 26.37 23.09 -9.93
N ARG A 515 26.95 23.03 -8.72
CA ARG A 515 28.01 22.07 -8.37
C ARG A 515 27.64 21.30 -7.09
N PHE A 516 27.12 20.07 -7.25
CA PHE A 516 26.78 19.17 -6.14
C PHE A 516 27.66 17.89 -6.17
N PRO A 517 28.88 17.93 -5.63
CA PRO A 517 29.81 16.79 -5.68
C PRO A 517 29.32 15.59 -4.85
N HIS A 518 28.83 15.80 -3.62
CA HIS A 518 28.38 14.72 -2.74
C HIS A 518 27.13 14.00 -3.28
N LEU A 519 26.17 14.75 -3.81
CA LEU A 519 24.99 14.19 -4.47
C LEU A 519 25.38 13.33 -5.68
N SER A 520 26.30 13.82 -6.51
CA SER A 520 26.76 13.08 -7.69
C SER A 520 27.44 11.76 -7.29
N GLU A 521 28.26 11.77 -6.25
CA GLU A 521 28.91 10.56 -5.72
C GLU A 521 27.89 9.56 -5.15
N ARG A 522 26.95 10.03 -4.32
CA ARG A 522 25.93 9.18 -3.69
C ARG A 522 24.99 8.56 -4.73
N LEU A 523 24.59 9.32 -5.75
CA LEU A 523 23.76 8.81 -6.85
C LEU A 523 24.51 7.79 -7.72
N VAL A 524 25.81 7.99 -7.96
CA VAL A 524 26.66 7.00 -8.65
C VAL A 524 26.81 5.73 -7.82
N GLN A 525 27.00 5.85 -6.51
CA GLN A 525 27.02 4.72 -5.59
C GLN A 525 25.70 3.94 -5.65
N LEU A 526 24.57 4.61 -5.50
CA LEU A 526 23.24 4.01 -5.57
C LEU A 526 23.01 3.30 -6.91
N SER A 527 23.44 3.90 -8.02
CA SER A 527 23.36 3.25 -9.34
C SER A 527 24.20 1.97 -9.44
N ARG A 528 25.37 1.92 -8.78
CA ARG A 528 26.22 0.72 -8.72
C ARG A 528 25.61 -0.36 -7.84
N GLU A 529 25.11 0.01 -6.67
CA GLU A 529 24.44 -0.89 -5.72
C GLU A 529 23.23 -1.57 -6.38
N LEU A 530 22.37 -0.79 -7.05
CA LEU A 530 21.21 -1.32 -7.79
C LEU A 530 21.62 -2.30 -8.90
N LYS A 531 22.73 -2.02 -9.60
CA LYS A 531 23.25 -2.91 -10.65
C LYS A 531 23.77 -4.23 -10.06
N ASN A 532 24.50 -4.16 -8.95
CA ASN A 532 25.04 -5.34 -8.27
C ASN A 532 23.92 -6.20 -7.68
N LEU A 533 22.93 -5.58 -7.05
CA LEU A 533 21.74 -6.27 -6.55
C LEU A 533 21.02 -7.01 -7.68
N ARG A 534 20.78 -6.35 -8.82
CA ARG A 534 20.15 -6.98 -9.99
C ARG A 534 20.93 -8.21 -10.46
N ALA A 535 22.26 -8.13 -10.49
CA ALA A 535 23.09 -9.27 -10.87
C ALA A 535 22.98 -10.43 -9.86
N LEU A 536 22.96 -10.12 -8.56
CA LEU A 536 22.79 -11.13 -7.51
C LEU A 536 21.42 -11.81 -7.58
N LEU A 537 20.35 -11.03 -7.75
CA LEU A 537 19.00 -11.54 -7.88
C LEU A 537 18.84 -12.48 -9.08
N GLN A 538 19.54 -12.20 -10.19
CA GLN A 538 19.51 -13.06 -11.38
C GLN A 538 20.34 -14.35 -11.23
N ASP A 539 21.18 -14.45 -10.20
CA ASP A 539 21.96 -15.66 -9.91
C ASP A 539 21.16 -16.64 -9.05
N THR A 540 20.49 -17.59 -9.71
CA THR A 540 19.68 -18.65 -9.08
C THR A 540 20.48 -19.62 -8.20
N LYS A 541 21.81 -19.56 -8.20
CA LYS A 541 22.67 -20.35 -7.29
C LYS A 541 22.97 -19.60 -5.99
N GLN A 542 22.85 -18.27 -6.01
CA GLN A 542 23.16 -17.38 -4.89
C GLN A 542 21.88 -16.76 -4.28
N THR A 543 20.78 -16.74 -5.03
CA THR A 543 19.50 -16.18 -4.59
C THR A 543 18.40 -17.23 -4.60
N GLY A 544 17.70 -17.36 -3.47
CA GLY A 544 16.48 -18.15 -3.34
C GLY A 544 15.24 -17.28 -3.15
N LEU A 545 14.12 -17.67 -3.76
CA LEU A 545 12.82 -17.02 -3.62
C LEU A 545 11.78 -18.03 -3.13
N TYR A 546 11.14 -17.73 -2.00
CA TYR A 546 10.08 -18.55 -1.40
C TYR A 546 8.78 -17.75 -1.42
N ALA A 547 7.84 -18.21 -2.24
CA ALA A 547 6.52 -17.58 -2.33
C ALA A 547 5.65 -18.07 -1.17
N VAL A 548 4.92 -17.16 -0.52
CA VAL A 548 4.00 -17.47 0.57
C VAL A 548 2.61 -16.99 0.18
N THR A 549 1.63 -17.85 0.36
CA THR A 549 0.21 -17.56 0.05
C THR A 549 -0.71 -18.23 1.06
N VAL A 550 -2.01 -17.99 0.92
CA VAL A 550 -3.09 -18.62 1.69
C VAL A 550 -4.09 -19.22 0.70
N PRO A 551 -4.88 -20.25 1.08
CA PRO A 551 -5.76 -20.98 0.16
C PRO A 551 -7.04 -20.18 -0.18
N THR A 552 -6.86 -19.04 -0.84
CA THR A 552 -7.95 -18.21 -1.37
C THR A 552 -7.62 -17.82 -2.80
N HIS A 553 -8.61 -17.81 -3.69
CA HIS A 553 -8.44 -17.48 -5.10
C HIS A 553 -7.59 -16.23 -5.33
N LEU A 554 -7.98 -15.10 -4.71
CA LEU A 554 -7.28 -13.82 -4.88
C LEU A 554 -5.83 -13.87 -4.40
N ALA A 555 -5.53 -14.59 -3.32
CA ALA A 555 -4.15 -14.71 -2.82
C ALA A 555 -3.31 -15.58 -3.75
N LEU A 556 -3.85 -16.68 -4.27
CA LEU A 556 -3.17 -17.55 -5.23
C LEU A 556 -2.89 -16.83 -6.54
N GLU A 557 -3.90 -16.16 -7.10
CA GLU A 557 -3.81 -15.37 -8.33
C GLU A 557 -2.73 -14.28 -8.22
N LYS A 558 -2.78 -13.47 -7.15
CA LYS A 558 -1.76 -12.44 -6.92
C LYS A 558 -0.36 -13.01 -6.68
N THR A 559 -0.25 -14.15 -5.98
CA THR A 559 1.04 -14.81 -5.82
C THR A 559 1.55 -15.33 -7.17
N TYR A 560 0.68 -15.86 -8.02
CA TYR A 560 1.02 -16.34 -9.35
C TYR A 560 1.49 -15.22 -10.27
N GLU A 561 0.74 -14.12 -10.35
CA GLU A 561 1.13 -12.91 -11.07
C GLU A 561 2.49 -12.39 -10.63
N MET A 562 2.72 -12.31 -9.31
CA MET A 562 4.00 -11.91 -8.74
C MET A 562 5.12 -12.86 -9.16
N THR A 563 4.93 -14.17 -9.03
CA THR A 563 5.97 -15.14 -9.46
C THR A 563 6.24 -15.07 -10.95
N CYS A 564 5.23 -14.85 -11.79
CA CYS A 564 5.40 -14.65 -13.23
C CYS A 564 6.19 -13.37 -13.53
N ALA A 565 5.89 -12.27 -12.84
CA ALA A 565 6.62 -11.01 -12.99
C ALA A 565 8.09 -11.16 -12.55
N LEU A 566 8.34 -11.82 -11.41
CA LEU A 566 9.70 -12.14 -10.93
C LEU A 566 10.46 -13.04 -11.91
N GLN A 567 9.78 -14.02 -12.51
CA GLN A 567 10.39 -14.89 -13.51
C GLN A 567 10.84 -14.10 -14.75
N ARG A 568 10.10 -13.08 -15.19
CA ARG A 568 10.52 -12.18 -16.29
C ARG A 568 11.78 -11.39 -15.93
N LEU A 569 12.02 -11.15 -14.64
CA LEU A 569 13.22 -10.48 -14.14
C LEU A 569 14.41 -11.43 -13.92
N GLY A 570 14.20 -12.74 -14.09
CA GLY A 570 15.22 -13.78 -13.92
C GLY A 570 15.19 -14.49 -12.56
N LEU A 571 14.18 -14.23 -11.72
CA LEU A 571 13.99 -14.85 -10.40
C LEU A 571 12.93 -15.95 -10.47
N THR A 572 13.32 -17.20 -10.25
CA THR A 572 12.40 -18.33 -10.18
C THR A 572 12.08 -18.68 -8.74
N ALA A 573 10.81 -18.82 -8.38
CA ALA A 573 10.41 -19.31 -7.06
C ALA A 573 10.90 -20.75 -6.85
N ASN A 574 11.68 -20.96 -5.77
CA ASN A 574 12.21 -22.28 -5.40
C ASN A 574 11.16 -23.17 -4.75
N ALA A 575 10.22 -22.57 -4.01
CA ALA A 575 9.13 -23.28 -3.35
C ALA A 575 7.94 -22.36 -3.08
N LEU A 576 6.79 -22.99 -2.82
CA LEU A 576 5.56 -22.34 -2.42
C LEU A 576 5.16 -22.78 -1.01
N PHE A 577 4.89 -21.83 -0.13
CA PHE A 577 4.26 -22.08 1.16
C PHE A 577 2.79 -21.70 1.09
N ILE A 578 1.89 -22.68 1.20
CA ILE A 578 0.46 -22.46 1.33
C ILE A 578 0.12 -22.51 2.83
N ASN A 579 -0.01 -21.34 3.43
CA ASN A 579 -0.17 -21.18 4.88
C ASN A 579 -1.63 -20.98 5.29
N GLN A 580 -1.90 -21.16 6.57
CA GLN A 580 -3.21 -20.94 7.20
C GLN A 580 -4.36 -21.77 6.62
N ILE A 581 -4.07 -23.01 6.22
CA ILE A 581 -5.09 -23.97 5.78
C ILE A 581 -5.97 -24.34 6.97
N THR A 582 -7.28 -24.29 6.79
CA THR A 582 -8.25 -24.63 7.84
C THR A 582 -8.21 -26.13 8.13
N PRO A 583 -7.89 -26.55 9.38
CA PRO A 583 -7.91 -27.96 9.75
C PRO A 583 -9.30 -28.59 9.55
N PRO A 584 -9.37 -29.88 9.17
CA PRO A 584 -10.64 -30.59 9.08
C PRO A 584 -11.33 -30.60 10.45
N SER A 585 -12.62 -30.29 10.46
CA SER A 585 -13.44 -30.15 11.67
C SER A 585 -14.90 -30.54 11.38
N ASP A 586 -15.66 -30.90 12.41
CA ASP A 586 -17.10 -31.17 12.31
C ASP A 586 -17.95 -29.88 12.30
N CYS A 587 -17.32 -28.72 12.45
CA CYS A 587 -18.00 -27.42 12.38
C CYS A 587 -18.45 -27.10 10.94
N THR A 588 -19.72 -26.76 10.76
CA THR A 588 -20.31 -26.44 9.44
C THR A 588 -19.58 -25.32 8.70
N LEU A 589 -19.17 -24.26 9.42
CA LEU A 589 -18.38 -23.17 8.85
C LEU A 589 -17.00 -23.67 8.38
N CYS A 590 -16.28 -24.38 9.24
CA CYS A 590 -14.96 -24.92 8.89
C CYS A 590 -15.05 -25.91 7.72
N GLN A 591 -16.06 -26.79 7.68
CA GLN A 591 -16.29 -27.71 6.57
C GLN A 591 -16.51 -26.98 5.25
N ALA A 592 -17.31 -25.91 5.25
CA ALA A 592 -17.53 -25.09 4.06
C ALA A 592 -16.23 -24.39 3.61
N ILE A 593 -15.46 -23.85 4.56
CA ILE A 593 -14.16 -23.22 4.29
C ILE A 593 -13.18 -24.25 3.71
N THR A 594 -12.99 -25.40 4.36
CA THR A 594 -12.09 -26.49 3.90
C THR A 594 -12.50 -27.02 2.53
N SER A 595 -13.81 -27.11 2.24
CA SER A 595 -14.29 -27.51 0.91
C SER A 595 -13.88 -26.53 -0.18
N ARG A 596 -13.96 -25.22 0.11
CA ARG A 596 -13.47 -24.17 -0.80
C ARG A 596 -11.96 -24.21 -0.92
N GLU A 597 -11.24 -24.26 0.20
CA GLU A 597 -9.77 -24.33 0.21
C GLU A 597 -9.27 -25.55 -0.58
N SER A 598 -9.97 -26.68 -0.55
CA SER A 598 -9.62 -27.87 -1.34
C SER A 598 -9.70 -27.65 -2.85
N LEU A 599 -10.57 -26.75 -3.33
CA LEU A 599 -10.60 -26.34 -4.74
C LEU A 599 -9.40 -25.44 -5.04
N GLU A 600 -9.12 -24.48 -4.17
CA GLU A 600 -7.99 -23.55 -4.31
C GLU A 600 -6.63 -24.28 -4.27
N LEU A 601 -6.49 -25.32 -3.44
CA LEU A 601 -5.28 -26.15 -3.39
C LEU A 601 -5.07 -26.88 -4.72
N LYS A 602 -6.13 -27.39 -5.36
CA LYS A 602 -6.04 -27.98 -6.70
C LYS A 602 -5.65 -26.94 -7.75
N CYS A 603 -6.22 -25.74 -7.68
CA CYS A 603 -5.81 -24.63 -8.54
C CYS A 603 -4.34 -24.27 -8.33
N ALA A 604 -3.85 -24.29 -7.09
CA ALA A 604 -2.44 -24.05 -6.79
C ALA A 604 -1.53 -25.09 -7.44
N ASP A 605 -1.91 -26.37 -7.46
CA ASP A 605 -1.16 -27.43 -8.15
C ASP A 605 -1.09 -27.19 -9.66
N GLU A 606 -2.17 -26.69 -10.27
CA GLU A 606 -2.23 -26.35 -11.69
C GLU A 606 -1.42 -25.09 -12.03
N MET A 607 -1.46 -24.07 -11.15
CA MET A 607 -0.76 -22.80 -11.34
C MET A 607 0.75 -22.91 -11.06
N PHE A 608 1.18 -23.79 -10.16
CA PHE A 608 2.57 -23.94 -9.73
C PHE A 608 3.10 -25.38 -9.95
N PRO A 609 3.06 -25.93 -11.18
CA PRO A 609 3.32 -27.35 -11.44
C PRO A 609 4.77 -27.75 -11.20
N SER A 610 5.70 -26.80 -11.20
CA SER A 610 7.14 -27.03 -11.09
C SER A 610 7.72 -26.74 -9.70
N GLN A 611 6.92 -26.18 -8.79
CA GLN A 611 7.39 -25.72 -7.50
C GLN A 611 6.92 -26.71 -6.41
N PRO A 612 7.83 -27.22 -5.56
CA PRO A 612 7.41 -27.97 -4.38
C PRO A 612 6.62 -27.05 -3.46
N HIS A 613 5.48 -27.54 -2.97
CA HIS A 613 4.65 -26.81 -2.02
C HIS A 613 4.66 -27.47 -0.64
N ALA A 614 4.72 -26.66 0.42
CA ALA A 614 4.40 -27.08 1.77
C ALA A 614 3.05 -26.51 2.19
N GLN A 615 2.23 -27.37 2.79
CA GLN A 615 0.88 -27.05 3.25
C GLN A 615 0.90 -26.90 4.77
N ILE A 616 0.71 -25.67 5.26
CA ILE A 616 0.76 -25.34 6.68
C ILE A 616 -0.65 -25.04 7.17
N PHE A 617 -1.11 -25.83 8.14
CA PHE A 617 -2.44 -25.67 8.72
C PHE A 617 -2.44 -24.61 9.82
N ARG A 618 -3.61 -24.00 10.05
CA ARG A 618 -3.83 -23.09 11.17
C ARG A 618 -3.49 -23.79 12.48
N GLN A 619 -2.68 -23.11 13.27
CA GLN A 619 -2.12 -23.60 14.52
C GLN A 619 -2.05 -22.45 15.51
N THR A 620 -1.84 -22.77 16.79
CA THR A 620 -1.52 -21.72 17.77
C THR A 620 -0.26 -20.98 17.33
N GLU A 621 -0.31 -19.66 17.36
CA GLU A 621 0.75 -18.81 16.79
C GLU A 621 2.12 -19.20 17.36
N PRO A 622 3.09 -19.56 16.49
CA PRO A 622 4.38 -20.07 16.93
C PRO A 622 5.30 -18.91 17.30
N THR A 623 4.92 -18.11 18.29
CA THR A 623 5.74 -17.01 18.79
C THR A 623 6.89 -17.51 19.65
N GLY A 624 8.05 -16.87 19.50
CA GLY A 624 9.26 -17.19 20.24
C GLY A 624 10.08 -18.34 19.67
N LEU A 625 11.37 -18.34 20.02
CA LEU A 625 12.39 -19.20 19.39
C LEU A 625 12.08 -20.70 19.46
N SER A 626 11.50 -21.19 20.56
CA SER A 626 11.21 -22.63 20.72
C SER A 626 10.14 -23.12 19.75
N LYS A 627 9.02 -22.42 19.65
CA LYS A 627 7.92 -22.78 18.74
C LYS A 627 8.31 -22.60 17.28
N LEU A 628 9.05 -21.53 16.96
CA LEU A 628 9.59 -21.30 15.62
C LEU A 628 10.57 -22.40 15.19
N LYS A 629 11.41 -22.92 16.11
CA LYS A 629 12.31 -24.04 15.83
C LYS A 629 11.55 -25.33 15.54
N THR A 630 10.47 -25.59 16.28
CA THR A 630 9.58 -26.73 16.01
C THR A 630 8.89 -26.59 14.65
N LEU A 631 8.39 -25.40 14.30
CA LEU A 631 7.84 -25.13 12.97
C LEU A 631 8.89 -25.35 11.87
N GLY A 632 10.09 -24.79 12.02
CA GLY A 632 11.18 -24.97 11.06
C GLY A 632 11.56 -26.43 10.83
N SER A 633 11.50 -27.26 11.88
CA SER A 633 11.75 -28.70 11.77
C SER A 633 10.64 -29.46 11.04
N ALA A 634 9.41 -28.94 11.03
CA ALA A 634 8.29 -29.54 10.31
C ALA A 634 8.19 -29.06 8.86
N LEU A 635 8.63 -27.83 8.57
CA LEU A 635 8.60 -27.25 7.21
C LEU A 635 9.55 -27.96 6.25
N PHE A 636 10.70 -28.42 6.76
CA PHE A 636 11.80 -28.92 5.95
C PHE A 636 12.12 -30.37 6.26
N LEU A 637 12.35 -31.16 5.21
CA LEU A 637 12.81 -32.56 5.32
C LEU A 637 14.23 -32.68 5.87
#